data_AF-A0A6N8LTP2-F1
#
_entry.id   AF-A0A6N8LTP2-F1
#
_cell.length_a   1.000
_cell.length_b   1.000
_cell.length_c   1.000
_cell.angle_alpha   90.00
_cell.angle_beta   90.00
_cell.angle_gamma   90.00
#
_symmetry.space_group_name_H-M   'P 1'
#
loop_
_entity.id
_entity.type
_entity.pdbx_description
1 polymer ?
#
loop_
_entity_poly.entity_id
_entity_poly.type
_entity_poly.pdbx_seq_one_letter_code
_entity_poly.pdbx_strand_id
1 'polypeptide(L)'
;MPCCNSSTRGGILRPHPKRVCHLPAFPGCSVAKFLKALLTAVLLSISVSVSAQPAAQAAFDAAVADAKDAMLRNPQITIASADQAEALIGQLSTPVARNVATATAYWLKGEAYMRLGQLNKAESLINDAYALTDAYAPTSKLHADVMLSKGGIDAAKLRVAQALRSYQAAFRIYRKLDNGRSQALTLVLMAALYSDAKDYQNAIKYLTQARQDYKADDSLTIAVFNNMAVIWDEMGRHDKAKAPLNDALAAATRIDSPILQGQILRNLARNRLKVHQIAAANRAIQQARTVLPNPDDTDRRSLLSVSAQAALQQGDVARAGQLIGESFAGVDLSRTTIVQREAHQTAFETYRALGEAERALAHLVALKRLDDEATKLATTTSTALMGARFDFANQELRIATLKANDLQRKVLFERAQARTQRWILIGTVAATAIIIALLGIWLFTLQRSRNAIRAANDDLAETNAALGKALAAKTEFLATTSHEIRTPLNGILGMTEVMLTDRGLSADLRDRLGVVHGAGITMRALVDDILDVAKMETGRLTIEQAPYDLEATIRDASRLWEEQAAAKGLSFALALGECPRWVQGDAARVRQIVFNLLSNAMKFTQAGSVGLSGWCEGEMLHIRVRDTGIGIPPDKLEDIFESFRQADASTTRRFGGTGLGLAICRNLARAMGGDVAVASRVGEGADFTLTLPLVRAAAPDAVEIPDERVLLVVDRNPIQRAMWRSLFAAHGAVAFAASAEDAATRMAQGHVAAVLVDEASVRDEGAVEAIAAAARGGPPVALLWPAPDPERIAAWKAAGITQVIAKPVAGAAVVAALFGPSRHGEQVLVSQAA
;
A
#
# COMPACT_ATOMS: atom_id res chain seq x y z
N MET A 1 -21.68 63.24 -22.13
CA MET A 1 -22.75 64.05 -21.53
C MET A 1 -23.53 63.17 -20.57
N PRO A 2 -23.33 63.34 -19.26
CA PRO A 2 -23.80 62.42 -18.22
C PRO A 2 -24.92 63.05 -17.36
N CYS A 3 -25.59 62.22 -16.55
CA CYS A 3 -26.02 62.48 -15.17
C CYS A 3 -26.76 61.23 -14.66
N CYS A 4 -26.19 60.48 -13.71
CA CYS A 4 -26.45 60.56 -12.26
C CYS A 4 -27.74 59.79 -11.86
N ASN A 5 -27.81 58.96 -10.81
CA ASN A 5 -26.92 58.80 -9.66
C ASN A 5 -27.25 57.52 -8.85
N SER A 6 -26.25 57.04 -8.09
CA SER A 6 -26.29 56.48 -6.71
C SER A 6 -27.31 55.40 -6.31
N SER A 7 -27.06 54.41 -5.44
CA SER A 7 -25.96 53.95 -4.57
C SER A 7 -26.55 52.71 -3.82
N THR A 8 -25.89 51.70 -3.24
CA THR A 8 -24.76 51.66 -2.30
C THR A 8 -24.36 50.19 -2.02
N ARG A 9 -23.07 49.87 -2.18
CA ARG A 9 -22.13 49.16 -1.25
C ARG A 9 -22.66 48.07 -0.28
N GLY A 10 -21.99 46.93 -0.04
CA GLY A 10 -20.66 46.42 -0.42
C GLY A 10 -20.21 45.24 0.51
N GLY A 11 -19.20 44.47 0.07
CA GLY A 11 -18.33 43.57 0.89
C GLY A 11 -18.81 42.11 1.03
N ILE A 12 -18.25 41.05 0.41
CA ILE A 12 -16.89 40.45 0.38
C ILE A 12 -16.62 39.44 1.56
N LEU A 13 -16.10 38.25 1.18
CA LEU A 13 -15.33 37.19 1.92
C LEU A 13 -16.01 35.88 2.39
N ARG A 14 -15.78 34.81 1.61
CA ARG A 14 -15.04 33.54 1.88
C ARG A 14 -15.41 32.56 3.06
N PRO A 15 -14.97 31.26 2.99
CA PRO A 15 -15.72 30.07 3.47
C PRO A 15 -15.11 29.25 4.64
N HIS A 16 -15.83 28.17 5.04
CA HIS A 16 -15.48 26.97 5.87
C HIS A 16 -15.64 27.05 7.41
N PRO A 17 -15.70 25.93 8.21
CA PRO A 17 -15.73 24.47 7.95
C PRO A 17 -16.74 23.62 8.79
N LYS A 18 -16.65 22.28 8.60
CA LYS A 18 -17.28 21.15 9.30
C LYS A 18 -17.12 21.13 10.84
N ARG A 19 -18.08 20.51 11.55
CA ARG A 19 -17.87 19.90 12.88
C ARG A 19 -18.36 18.44 12.91
N VAL A 20 -17.49 17.59 13.44
CA VAL A 20 -17.67 16.20 13.86
C VAL A 20 -17.75 16.20 15.39
N CYS A 21 -18.64 15.41 16.00
CA CYS A 21 -18.61 15.08 17.44
C CYS A 21 -18.77 13.56 17.64
N HIS A 22 -17.99 13.03 18.58
CA HIS A 22 -17.86 11.61 18.97
C HIS A 22 -18.89 11.17 20.04
N LEU A 23 -19.31 9.89 19.92
CA LEU A 23 -19.84 8.83 20.83
C LEU A 23 -19.92 9.03 22.37
N PRO A 24 -20.85 8.37 23.11
CA PRO A 24 -20.70 6.95 23.52
C PRO A 24 -21.99 6.08 23.67
N ALA A 25 -21.77 4.81 24.04
CA ALA A 25 -22.65 3.64 23.99
C ALA A 25 -23.69 3.48 25.12
N PHE A 26 -24.63 2.55 24.87
CA PHE A 26 -25.82 2.06 25.62
C PHE A 26 -25.61 1.66 27.11
N PRO A 27 -26.71 1.60 27.90
CA PRO A 27 -27.31 0.28 28.17
C PRO A 27 -28.85 0.21 28.06
N GLY A 28 -29.31 -0.87 27.43
CA GLY A 28 -30.55 -1.63 27.64
C GLY A 28 -31.86 -0.95 28.06
N CYS A 29 -32.79 -0.80 27.12
CA CYS A 29 -34.20 -1.13 27.38
C CYS A 29 -34.95 -1.42 26.06
N SER A 30 -35.77 -2.48 26.08
CA SER A 30 -36.28 -3.22 24.93
C SER A 30 -37.09 -2.40 23.90
N VAL A 31 -36.61 -2.40 22.65
CA VAL A 31 -37.25 -1.87 21.42
C VAL A 31 -38.68 -2.42 21.20
N ALA A 32 -39.03 -3.56 21.82
CA ALA A 32 -40.34 -4.19 21.67
C ALA A 32 -41.49 -3.45 22.37
N LYS A 33 -41.22 -2.63 23.39
CA LYS A 33 -42.29 -1.86 24.09
C LYS A 33 -42.63 -0.54 23.38
N PHE A 34 -41.65 0.08 22.72
CA PHE A 34 -41.86 1.31 21.94
C PHE A 34 -42.60 1.04 20.61
N LEU A 35 -42.32 -0.10 19.97
CA LEU A 35 -43.00 -0.48 18.72
C LEU A 35 -44.49 -0.83 18.91
N LYS A 36 -44.87 -1.41 20.05
CA LYS A 36 -46.29 -1.70 20.36
C LYS A 36 -47.08 -0.44 20.69
N ALA A 37 -46.48 0.56 21.33
CA ALA A 37 -47.15 1.84 21.59
C ALA A 37 -47.34 2.67 20.30
N LEU A 38 -46.37 2.63 19.36
CA LEU A 38 -46.49 3.32 18.08
C LEU A 38 -47.51 2.65 17.13
N LEU A 39 -47.57 1.31 17.10
CA LEU A 39 -48.56 0.62 16.26
C LEU A 39 -50.00 0.81 16.75
N THR A 40 -50.23 0.91 18.06
CA THR A 40 -51.59 1.06 18.60
C THR A 40 -52.09 2.51 18.51
N ALA A 41 -51.19 3.50 18.45
CA ALA A 41 -51.56 4.92 18.27
C ALA A 41 -51.81 5.33 16.80
N VAL A 42 -51.20 4.62 15.83
CA VAL A 42 -51.45 4.82 14.38
C VAL A 42 -52.70 4.06 13.91
N LEU A 43 -53.11 3.00 14.61
CA LEU A 43 -54.32 2.22 14.29
C LEU A 43 -55.62 2.74 14.94
N LEU A 44 -55.57 3.77 15.79
CA LEU A 44 -56.76 4.41 16.38
C LEU A 44 -56.99 5.87 15.95
N SER A 45 -56.25 6.37 14.95
CA SER A 45 -56.47 7.71 14.35
C SER A 45 -56.74 7.68 12.84
N ILE A 46 -56.97 6.49 12.26
CA ILE A 46 -57.56 6.31 10.93
C ILE A 46 -58.95 5.69 11.09
N SER A 47 -59.78 6.37 11.87
CA SER A 47 -61.21 6.07 12.02
C SER A 47 -62.03 7.31 11.70
N VAL A 48 -61.66 8.02 10.62
CA VAL A 48 -62.43 9.12 10.05
C VAL A 48 -62.35 9.04 8.52
N SER A 49 -63.51 8.74 7.90
CA SER A 49 -63.84 9.00 6.48
C SER A 49 -63.29 8.10 5.36
N VAL A 50 -63.29 6.77 5.51
CA VAL A 50 -63.11 5.85 4.35
C VAL A 50 -64.46 5.45 3.69
N SER A 51 -65.60 5.72 4.34
CA SER A 51 -66.91 5.26 3.82
C SER A 51 -67.53 6.13 2.71
N ALA A 52 -67.06 7.36 2.47
CA ALA A 52 -67.69 8.28 1.50
C ALA A 52 -67.00 8.34 0.12
N GLN A 53 -65.75 7.89 0.00
CA GLN A 53 -64.96 7.98 -1.24
C GLN A 53 -65.47 7.13 -2.41
N PRO A 54 -65.86 5.86 -2.22
CA PRO A 54 -66.39 5.04 -3.31
C PRO A 54 -67.71 5.61 -3.85
N ALA A 55 -68.52 6.20 -2.96
CA ALA A 55 -69.83 6.74 -3.30
C ALA A 55 -69.74 8.01 -4.17
N ALA A 56 -68.86 8.96 -3.83
CA ALA A 56 -68.69 10.18 -4.62
C ALA A 56 -68.09 9.91 -6.01
N GLN A 57 -67.10 9.02 -6.11
CA GLN A 57 -66.55 8.59 -7.40
C GLN A 57 -67.61 7.85 -8.23
N ALA A 58 -68.36 6.92 -7.62
CA ALA A 58 -69.42 6.20 -8.32
C ALA A 58 -70.55 7.13 -8.80
N ALA A 59 -70.94 8.13 -8.00
CA ALA A 59 -71.94 9.12 -8.40
C ALA A 59 -71.44 10.00 -9.56
N PHE A 60 -70.17 10.39 -9.53
CA PHE A 60 -69.54 11.10 -10.66
C PHE A 60 -69.52 10.24 -11.93
N ASP A 61 -69.09 8.98 -11.82
CA ASP A 61 -69.02 8.05 -12.94
C ASP A 61 -70.42 7.75 -13.53
N ALA A 62 -71.44 7.66 -12.68
CA ALA A 62 -72.84 7.53 -13.11
C ALA A 62 -73.32 8.77 -13.87
N ALA A 63 -73.09 9.98 -13.36
CA ALA A 63 -73.47 11.21 -14.06
C ALA A 63 -72.74 11.36 -15.42
N VAL A 64 -71.46 10.91 -15.49
CA VAL A 64 -70.70 10.85 -16.75
C VAL A 64 -71.28 9.82 -17.71
N ALA A 65 -71.74 8.66 -17.23
CA ALA A 65 -72.40 7.65 -18.06
C ALA A 65 -73.72 8.18 -18.62
N ASP A 66 -74.56 8.80 -17.78
CA ASP A 66 -75.82 9.43 -18.20
C ASP A 66 -75.58 10.51 -19.26
N ALA A 67 -74.55 11.35 -19.06
CA ALA A 67 -74.18 12.39 -20.01
C ALA A 67 -73.77 11.80 -21.38
N LYS A 68 -73.00 10.69 -21.38
CA LYS A 68 -72.59 10.00 -22.61
C LYS A 68 -73.77 9.34 -23.32
N ASP A 69 -74.68 8.73 -22.58
CA ASP A 69 -75.87 8.09 -23.15
C ASP A 69 -76.84 9.12 -23.76
N ALA A 70 -76.96 10.29 -23.14
CA ALA A 70 -77.76 11.39 -23.66
C ALA A 70 -77.14 12.07 -24.90
N MET A 71 -75.82 11.96 -25.09
CA MET A 71 -75.03 12.75 -26.07
C MET A 71 -75.58 12.72 -27.50
N LEU A 72 -76.05 11.55 -27.95
CA LEU A 72 -76.57 11.37 -29.31
C LEU A 72 -78.07 11.67 -29.43
N ARG A 73 -78.82 11.59 -28.33
CA ARG A 73 -80.28 11.76 -28.34
C ARG A 73 -80.70 13.20 -28.06
N ASN A 74 -80.08 13.83 -27.07
CA ASN A 74 -80.39 15.19 -26.66
C ASN A 74 -79.16 15.85 -26.00
N PRO A 75 -78.39 16.65 -26.76
CA PRO A 75 -77.22 17.35 -26.24
C PRO A 75 -77.51 18.31 -25.06
N GLN A 76 -78.74 18.81 -24.91
CA GLN A 76 -79.08 19.66 -23.75
C GLN A 76 -79.11 18.86 -22.45
N ILE A 77 -79.60 17.61 -22.51
CA ILE A 77 -79.58 16.71 -21.33
C ILE A 77 -78.14 16.39 -20.95
N THR A 78 -77.26 16.17 -21.92
CA THR A 78 -75.82 15.97 -21.66
C THR A 78 -75.20 17.13 -20.91
N ILE A 79 -75.54 18.39 -21.24
CA ILE A 79 -75.03 19.55 -20.53
C ILE A 79 -75.48 19.51 -19.07
N ALA A 80 -76.77 19.25 -18.81
CA ALA A 80 -77.30 19.15 -17.46
C ALA A 80 -76.65 18.00 -16.64
N SER A 81 -76.45 16.81 -17.24
CA SER A 81 -75.76 15.70 -16.58
C SER A 81 -74.27 16.02 -16.33
N ALA A 82 -73.62 16.75 -17.24
CA ALA A 82 -72.24 17.20 -17.04
C ALA A 82 -72.13 18.30 -15.96
N ASP A 83 -73.13 19.18 -15.82
CA ASP A 83 -73.23 20.13 -14.70
C ASP A 83 -73.37 19.39 -13.36
N GLN A 84 -74.17 18.32 -13.32
CA GLN A 84 -74.30 17.46 -12.14
C GLN A 84 -72.97 16.76 -11.81
N ALA A 85 -72.27 16.22 -12.81
CA ALA A 85 -70.95 15.63 -12.63
C ALA A 85 -69.95 16.69 -12.09
N GLU A 86 -69.97 17.92 -12.59
CA GLU A 86 -69.10 19.00 -12.13
C GLU A 86 -69.34 19.37 -10.66
N ALA A 87 -70.61 19.39 -10.21
CA ALA A 87 -70.97 19.66 -8.82
C ALA A 87 -70.41 18.62 -7.82
N LEU A 88 -70.13 17.39 -8.28
CA LEU A 88 -69.59 16.30 -7.45
C LEU A 88 -68.06 16.35 -7.32
N ILE A 89 -67.35 17.12 -8.16
CA ILE A 89 -65.88 17.13 -8.23
C ILE A 89 -65.24 17.54 -6.90
N GLY A 90 -65.85 18.51 -6.19
CA GLY A 90 -65.34 18.97 -4.89
C GLY A 90 -65.24 17.86 -3.83
N GLN A 91 -65.97 16.77 -4.02
CA GLN A 91 -66.02 15.62 -3.10
C GLN A 91 -64.95 14.55 -3.42
N LEU A 92 -64.21 14.69 -4.53
CA LEU A 92 -63.14 13.77 -4.91
C LEU A 92 -61.86 14.05 -4.13
N SER A 93 -61.18 12.98 -3.73
CA SER A 93 -60.17 13.02 -2.67
C SER A 93 -58.78 13.47 -3.10
N THR A 94 -58.42 13.35 -4.38
CA THR A 94 -57.08 13.76 -4.86
C THR A 94 -57.15 14.95 -5.82
N PRO A 95 -56.19 15.90 -5.77
CA PRO A 95 -56.11 16.99 -6.74
C PRO A 95 -56.06 16.49 -8.19
N VAL A 96 -55.36 15.38 -8.45
CA VAL A 96 -55.29 14.76 -9.78
C VAL A 96 -56.65 14.23 -10.21
N ALA A 97 -57.37 13.49 -9.35
CA ALA A 97 -58.72 13.00 -9.67
C ALA A 97 -59.69 14.15 -9.93
N ARG A 98 -59.62 15.23 -9.14
CA ARG A 98 -60.43 16.44 -9.36
C ARG A 98 -60.16 17.07 -10.72
N ASN A 99 -58.90 17.26 -11.10
CA ASN A 99 -58.55 17.87 -12.39
C ASN A 99 -58.97 17.00 -13.58
N VAL A 100 -58.82 15.67 -13.48
CA VAL A 100 -59.29 14.74 -14.52
C VAL A 100 -60.82 14.73 -14.62
N ALA A 101 -61.52 14.80 -13.48
CA ALA A 101 -62.97 14.91 -13.43
C ALA A 101 -63.47 16.24 -14.04
N THR A 102 -62.81 17.36 -13.74
CA THR A 102 -63.11 18.67 -14.34
C THR A 102 -62.93 18.62 -15.85
N ALA A 103 -61.81 18.05 -16.32
CA ALA A 103 -61.59 17.88 -17.75
C ALA A 103 -62.66 17.01 -18.42
N THR A 104 -63.14 15.97 -17.73
CA THR A 104 -64.22 15.10 -18.23
C THR A 104 -65.53 15.87 -18.37
N ALA A 105 -65.92 16.66 -17.37
CA ALA A 105 -67.12 17.49 -17.42
C ALA A 105 -67.03 18.54 -18.55
N TYR A 106 -65.89 19.22 -18.68
CA TYR A 106 -65.66 20.19 -19.76
C TYR A 106 -65.68 19.54 -21.14
N TRP A 107 -65.09 18.36 -21.29
CA TRP A 107 -65.14 17.60 -22.52
C TRP A 107 -66.57 17.25 -22.93
N LEU A 108 -67.38 16.73 -21.99
CA LEU A 108 -68.79 16.39 -22.25
C LEU A 108 -69.62 17.60 -22.67
N LYS A 109 -69.48 18.73 -21.96
CA LYS A 109 -70.15 19.98 -22.33
C LYS A 109 -69.67 20.50 -23.68
N GLY A 110 -68.37 20.42 -23.95
CA GLY A 110 -67.77 20.81 -25.21
C GLY A 110 -68.36 20.04 -26.39
N GLU A 111 -68.41 18.71 -26.28
CA GLU A 111 -69.00 17.83 -27.31
C GLU A 111 -70.50 18.10 -27.51
N ALA A 112 -71.25 18.36 -26.43
CA ALA A 112 -72.65 18.76 -26.51
C ALA A 112 -72.84 20.10 -27.24
N TYR A 113 -72.02 21.11 -26.94
CA TYR A 113 -72.05 22.39 -27.64
C TYR A 113 -71.65 22.28 -29.11
N MET A 114 -70.72 21.38 -29.47
CA MET A 114 -70.43 21.09 -30.87
C MET A 114 -71.67 20.59 -31.62
N ARG A 115 -72.44 19.68 -31.01
CA ARG A 115 -73.69 19.15 -31.60
C ARG A 115 -74.79 20.19 -31.72
N LEU A 116 -74.82 21.16 -30.81
CA LEU A 116 -75.72 22.31 -30.87
C LEU A 116 -75.24 23.41 -31.84
N GLY A 117 -74.13 23.21 -32.56
CA GLY A 117 -73.55 24.21 -33.47
C GLY A 117 -72.90 25.41 -32.77
N GLN A 118 -72.75 25.39 -31.45
CA GLN A 118 -72.17 26.48 -30.65
C GLN A 118 -70.64 26.33 -30.55
N LEU A 119 -69.96 26.37 -31.70
CA LEU A 119 -68.53 26.05 -31.81
C LEU A 119 -67.61 26.89 -30.92
N ASN A 120 -67.93 28.17 -30.66
CA ASN A 120 -67.11 29.03 -29.81
C ASN A 120 -67.15 28.61 -28.34
N LYS A 121 -68.32 28.20 -27.83
CA LYS A 121 -68.44 27.68 -26.45
C LYS A 121 -67.76 26.34 -26.32
N ALA A 122 -67.94 25.48 -27.33
CA ALA A 122 -67.25 24.20 -27.39
C ALA A 122 -65.73 24.38 -27.36
N GLU A 123 -65.18 25.31 -28.15
CA GLU A 123 -63.74 25.53 -28.22
C GLU A 123 -63.13 25.95 -26.88
N SER A 124 -63.79 26.85 -26.16
CA SER A 124 -63.30 27.27 -24.83
C SER A 124 -63.18 26.07 -23.90
N LEU A 125 -64.26 25.31 -23.74
CA LEU A 125 -64.32 24.17 -22.84
C LEU A 125 -63.35 23.04 -23.24
N ILE A 126 -63.23 22.75 -24.54
CA ILE A 126 -62.31 21.73 -25.04
C ILE A 126 -60.84 22.16 -24.85
N ASN A 127 -60.51 23.43 -25.00
CA ASN A 127 -59.16 23.92 -24.72
C ASN A 127 -58.83 23.84 -23.21
N ASP A 128 -59.79 24.16 -22.34
CA ASP A 128 -59.62 24.02 -20.89
C ASP A 128 -59.45 22.54 -20.49
N ALA A 129 -60.27 21.64 -21.05
CA ALA A 129 -60.13 20.20 -20.87
C ALA A 129 -58.78 19.68 -21.41
N TYR A 130 -58.30 20.22 -22.53
CA TYR A 130 -56.99 19.88 -23.10
C TYR A 130 -55.86 20.28 -22.16
N ALA A 131 -55.86 21.51 -21.64
CA ALA A 131 -54.84 21.97 -20.71
C ALA A 131 -54.77 21.10 -19.44
N LEU A 132 -55.92 20.72 -18.89
CA LEU A 132 -56.01 19.83 -17.73
C LEU A 132 -55.51 18.41 -18.05
N THR A 133 -55.94 17.84 -19.18
CA THR A 133 -55.52 16.48 -19.54
C THR A 133 -54.06 16.40 -19.97
N ASP A 134 -53.50 17.42 -20.62
CA ASP A 134 -52.09 17.49 -20.98
C ASP A 134 -51.20 17.54 -19.71
N ALA A 135 -51.61 18.31 -18.70
CA ALA A 135 -50.88 18.43 -17.45
C ALA A 135 -50.98 17.19 -16.54
N TYR A 136 -52.17 16.58 -16.44
CA TYR A 136 -52.46 15.57 -15.42
C TYR A 136 -52.70 14.16 -15.95
N ALA A 137 -52.98 13.99 -17.25
CA ALA A 137 -53.33 12.70 -17.84
C ALA A 137 -52.95 12.56 -19.34
N PRO A 138 -51.72 12.91 -19.79
CA PRO A 138 -51.37 13.09 -21.21
C PRO A 138 -51.38 11.81 -22.04
N THR A 139 -51.40 10.64 -21.41
CA THR A 139 -51.48 9.33 -22.10
C THR A 139 -52.82 8.63 -21.90
N SER A 140 -53.79 9.31 -21.27
CA SER A 140 -55.09 8.73 -20.97
C SER A 140 -55.99 8.69 -22.21
N LYS A 141 -57.01 7.82 -22.16
CA LYS A 141 -58.06 7.80 -23.17
C LYS A 141 -58.79 9.15 -23.24
N LEU A 142 -59.04 9.79 -22.10
CA LEU A 142 -59.69 11.10 -22.03
C LEU A 142 -58.90 12.17 -22.78
N HIS A 143 -57.57 12.22 -22.63
CA HIS A 143 -56.75 13.16 -23.38
C HIS A 143 -56.87 12.95 -24.90
N ALA A 144 -56.91 11.69 -25.35
CA ALA A 144 -57.16 11.38 -26.75
C ALA A 144 -58.58 11.76 -27.20
N ASP A 145 -59.60 11.51 -26.39
CA ASP A 145 -60.99 11.91 -26.65
C ASP A 145 -61.12 13.44 -26.77
N VAL A 146 -60.43 14.20 -25.90
CA VAL A 146 -60.37 15.67 -25.97
C VAL A 146 -59.65 16.16 -27.23
N MET A 147 -58.53 15.55 -27.61
CA MET A 147 -57.84 15.88 -28.86
C MET A 147 -58.70 15.57 -30.09
N LEU A 148 -59.52 14.52 -30.04
CA LEU A 148 -60.46 14.19 -31.11
C LEU A 148 -61.51 15.30 -31.27
N SER A 149 -62.15 15.72 -30.18
CA SER A 149 -63.11 16.84 -30.18
C SER A 149 -62.45 18.15 -30.61
N LYS A 150 -61.23 18.43 -30.13
CA LYS A 150 -60.43 19.59 -30.56
C LYS A 150 -60.18 19.58 -32.08
N GLY A 151 -59.79 18.43 -32.62
CA GLY A 151 -59.63 18.24 -34.06
C GLY A 151 -60.92 18.46 -34.83
N GLY A 152 -62.07 18.02 -34.30
CA GLY A 152 -63.39 18.27 -34.88
C GLY A 152 -63.75 19.76 -34.93
N ILE A 153 -63.45 20.52 -33.87
CA ILE A 153 -63.65 21.98 -33.83
C ILE A 153 -62.74 22.67 -34.86
N ASP A 154 -61.47 22.26 -34.91
CA ASP A 154 -60.51 22.80 -35.87
C ASP A 154 -60.94 22.51 -37.31
N ALA A 155 -61.44 21.31 -37.60
CA ALA A 155 -61.98 20.94 -38.90
C ALA A 155 -63.19 21.82 -39.28
N ALA A 156 -64.16 21.97 -38.36
CA ALA A 156 -65.34 22.80 -38.57
C ALA A 156 -65.01 24.29 -38.78
N LYS A 157 -63.91 24.77 -38.19
CA LYS A 157 -63.39 26.14 -38.37
C LYS A 157 -62.39 26.28 -39.53
N LEU A 158 -62.26 25.26 -40.38
CA LEU A 158 -61.33 25.23 -41.51
C LEU A 158 -59.84 25.38 -41.14
N ARG A 159 -59.48 25.04 -39.89
CA ARG A 159 -58.11 24.94 -39.38
C ARG A 159 -57.55 23.53 -39.61
N VAL A 160 -57.49 23.16 -40.89
CA VAL A 160 -57.25 21.78 -41.35
C VAL A 160 -55.92 21.19 -40.83
N ALA A 161 -54.85 21.99 -40.82
CA ALA A 161 -53.55 21.53 -40.33
C ALA A 161 -53.56 21.22 -38.83
N GLN A 162 -54.24 22.04 -38.03
CA GLN A 162 -54.45 21.81 -36.59
C GLN A 162 -55.32 20.56 -36.37
N ALA A 163 -56.40 20.42 -37.14
CA ALA A 163 -57.27 19.25 -37.08
C ALA A 163 -56.50 17.94 -37.35
N LEU A 164 -55.72 17.89 -38.43
CA LEU A 164 -54.92 16.72 -38.78
C LEU A 164 -53.93 16.37 -37.66
N ARG A 165 -53.24 17.35 -37.07
CA ARG A 165 -52.30 17.13 -35.97
C ARG A 165 -53.01 16.55 -34.74
N SER A 166 -54.15 17.11 -34.37
CA SER A 166 -54.95 16.63 -33.23
C SER A 166 -55.44 15.18 -33.45
N TYR A 167 -55.93 14.86 -34.65
CA TYR A 167 -56.32 13.49 -35.01
C TYR A 167 -55.13 12.52 -35.00
N GLN A 168 -53.99 12.88 -35.59
CA GLN A 168 -52.79 12.03 -35.56
C GLN A 168 -52.27 11.81 -34.14
N ALA A 169 -52.34 12.81 -33.27
CA ALA A 169 -51.98 12.69 -31.86
C ALA A 169 -52.93 11.73 -31.12
N ALA A 170 -54.26 11.91 -31.28
CA ALA A 170 -55.27 11.02 -30.70
C ALA A 170 -55.09 9.57 -31.19
N PHE A 171 -54.89 9.36 -32.50
CA PHE A 171 -54.65 8.03 -33.09
C PHE A 171 -53.45 7.33 -32.43
N ARG A 172 -52.33 8.04 -32.24
CA ARG A 172 -51.13 7.46 -31.59
C ARG A 172 -51.39 7.04 -30.15
N ILE A 173 -52.20 7.78 -29.40
CA ILE A 173 -52.56 7.41 -28.02
C ILE A 173 -53.52 6.22 -28.02
N TYR A 174 -54.58 6.24 -28.81
CA TYR A 174 -55.49 5.10 -28.88
C TYR A 174 -54.80 3.81 -29.32
N ARG A 175 -53.80 3.90 -30.20
CA ARG A 175 -52.94 2.76 -30.59
C ARG A 175 -52.12 2.21 -29.44
N LYS A 176 -51.57 3.07 -28.58
CA LYS A 176 -50.85 2.64 -27.37
C LYS A 176 -51.76 2.02 -26.32
N LEU A 177 -53.02 2.46 -26.26
CA LEU A 177 -54.04 1.98 -25.32
C LEU A 177 -54.82 0.76 -25.86
N ASP A 178 -54.44 0.23 -27.02
CA ASP A 178 -55.15 -0.85 -27.73
C ASP A 178 -56.67 -0.59 -27.92
N ASN A 179 -57.04 0.69 -28.09
CA ASN A 179 -58.43 1.08 -28.29
C ASN A 179 -58.80 1.08 -29.78
N GLY A 180 -59.07 -0.11 -30.33
CA GLY A 180 -59.35 -0.28 -31.77
C GLY A 180 -60.53 0.55 -32.29
N ARG A 181 -61.60 0.70 -31.49
CA ARG A 181 -62.78 1.49 -31.86
C ARG A 181 -62.43 2.96 -32.10
N SER A 182 -61.77 3.60 -31.14
CA SER A 182 -61.42 5.02 -31.23
C SER A 182 -60.31 5.25 -32.28
N GLN A 183 -59.40 4.29 -32.48
CA GLN A 183 -58.45 4.33 -33.60
C GLN A 183 -59.17 4.41 -34.95
N ALA A 184 -60.12 3.50 -35.19
CA ALA A 184 -60.88 3.47 -36.43
C ALA A 184 -61.76 4.73 -36.63
N LEU A 185 -62.39 5.23 -35.57
CA LEU A 185 -63.12 6.52 -35.63
C LEU A 185 -62.19 7.67 -36.03
N THR A 186 -60.97 7.72 -35.49
CA THR A 186 -59.99 8.75 -35.84
C THR A 186 -59.59 8.68 -37.32
N LEU A 187 -59.44 7.46 -37.87
CA LEU A 187 -59.16 7.26 -39.29
C LEU A 187 -60.34 7.74 -40.18
N VAL A 188 -61.59 7.54 -39.75
CA VAL A 188 -62.77 8.08 -40.45
C VAL A 188 -62.75 9.61 -40.49
N LEU A 189 -62.41 10.25 -39.37
CA LEU A 189 -62.32 11.72 -39.29
C LEU A 189 -61.16 12.27 -40.14
N MET A 190 -60.01 11.58 -40.15
CA MET A 190 -58.92 11.92 -41.08
C MET A 190 -59.36 11.75 -42.53
N ALA A 191 -60.07 10.67 -42.87
CA ALA A 191 -60.59 10.46 -44.21
C ALA A 191 -61.53 11.58 -44.67
N ALA A 192 -62.35 12.14 -43.77
CA ALA A 192 -63.20 13.29 -44.07
C ALA A 192 -62.36 14.52 -44.48
N LEU A 193 -61.27 14.85 -43.77
CA LEU A 193 -60.37 15.95 -44.15
C LEU A 193 -59.76 15.75 -45.55
N TYR A 194 -59.34 14.52 -45.86
CA TYR A 194 -58.78 14.21 -47.19
C TYR A 194 -59.86 14.22 -48.29
N SER A 195 -61.08 13.82 -47.95
CA SER A 195 -62.23 13.91 -48.86
C SER A 195 -62.56 15.38 -49.18
N ASP A 196 -62.56 16.26 -48.18
CA ASP A 196 -62.78 17.70 -48.38
C ASP A 196 -61.69 18.34 -49.24
N ALA A 197 -60.46 17.82 -49.18
CA ALA A 197 -59.35 18.21 -50.05
C ALA A 197 -59.41 17.62 -51.47
N LYS A 198 -60.44 16.83 -51.79
CA LYS A 198 -60.54 16.01 -53.01
C LYS A 198 -59.39 15.02 -53.21
N ASP A 199 -58.66 14.66 -52.15
CA ASP A 199 -57.67 13.59 -52.13
C ASP A 199 -58.36 12.26 -51.78
N TYR A 200 -59.24 11.84 -52.69
CA TYR A 200 -60.10 10.66 -52.53
C TYR A 200 -59.30 9.37 -52.37
N GLN A 201 -58.12 9.28 -52.98
CA GLN A 201 -57.26 8.10 -52.86
C GLN A 201 -56.79 7.90 -51.42
N ASN A 202 -56.30 8.94 -50.75
CA ASN A 202 -55.88 8.82 -49.35
C ASN A 202 -57.08 8.70 -48.40
N ALA A 203 -58.20 9.37 -48.69
CA ALA A 203 -59.44 9.17 -47.93
C ALA A 203 -59.91 7.70 -47.93
N ILE A 204 -59.96 7.06 -49.12
CA ILE A 204 -60.31 5.63 -49.23
C ILE A 204 -59.31 4.72 -48.52
N LYS A 205 -58.01 5.05 -48.52
CA LYS A 205 -57.00 4.28 -47.76
C LYS A 205 -57.31 4.31 -46.27
N TYR A 206 -57.57 5.49 -45.70
CA TYR A 206 -57.91 5.62 -44.28
C TYR A 206 -59.20 4.86 -43.92
N LEU A 207 -60.25 4.94 -44.75
CA LEU A 207 -61.49 4.20 -44.52
C LEU A 207 -61.30 2.68 -44.64
N THR A 208 -60.49 2.24 -45.59
CA THR A 208 -60.15 0.82 -45.76
C THR A 208 -59.39 0.30 -44.54
N GLN A 209 -58.44 1.08 -44.03
CA GLN A 209 -57.70 0.77 -42.81
C GLN A 209 -58.63 0.75 -41.60
N ALA A 210 -59.50 1.74 -41.42
CA ALA A 210 -60.46 1.79 -40.31
C ALA A 210 -61.31 0.51 -40.24
N ARG A 211 -61.76 0.02 -41.39
CA ARG A 211 -62.52 -1.23 -41.52
C ARG A 211 -61.69 -2.49 -41.25
N GLN A 212 -60.41 -2.49 -41.60
CA GLN A 212 -59.53 -3.63 -41.36
C GLN A 212 -59.17 -3.75 -39.88
N ASP A 213 -58.85 -2.61 -39.26
CA ASP A 213 -58.40 -2.51 -37.88
C ASP A 213 -59.55 -2.75 -36.88
N TYR A 214 -60.81 -2.43 -37.25
CA TYR A 214 -61.96 -2.63 -36.36
C TYR A 214 -63.28 -2.90 -37.12
N LYS A 215 -63.91 -4.06 -36.87
CA LYS A 215 -65.13 -4.53 -37.56
C LYS A 215 -66.36 -4.69 -36.66
N ALA A 216 -66.22 -4.47 -35.35
CA ALA A 216 -67.17 -4.97 -34.36
C ALA A 216 -68.40 -4.08 -34.10
N ASP A 217 -68.45 -2.86 -34.64
CA ASP A 217 -69.49 -1.88 -34.30
C ASP A 217 -70.24 -1.38 -35.53
N ASP A 218 -71.57 -1.51 -35.50
CA ASP A 218 -72.45 -1.13 -36.59
C ASP A 218 -72.50 0.39 -36.82
N SER A 219 -72.43 1.23 -35.78
CA SER A 219 -72.43 2.69 -35.94
C SER A 219 -71.19 3.18 -36.71
N LEU A 220 -70.03 2.61 -36.39
CA LEU A 220 -68.79 2.91 -37.11
C LEU A 220 -68.80 2.30 -38.52
N THR A 221 -69.37 1.11 -38.67
CA THR A 221 -69.55 0.46 -39.98
C THR A 221 -70.38 1.32 -40.92
N ILE A 222 -71.49 1.90 -40.42
CA ILE A 222 -72.31 2.86 -41.17
C ILE A 222 -71.48 4.05 -41.60
N ALA A 223 -70.73 4.68 -40.67
CA ALA A 223 -69.91 5.84 -40.97
C ALA A 223 -68.85 5.53 -42.03
N VAL A 224 -68.12 4.41 -41.91
CA VAL A 224 -67.09 4.01 -42.87
C VAL A 224 -67.69 3.80 -44.26
N PHE A 225 -68.73 2.97 -44.36
CA PHE A 225 -69.28 2.61 -45.66
C PHE A 225 -70.04 3.75 -46.34
N ASN A 226 -70.77 4.56 -45.58
CA ASN A 226 -71.44 5.73 -46.13
C ASN A 226 -70.42 6.74 -46.68
N ASN A 227 -69.35 7.03 -45.94
CA ASN A 227 -68.27 7.91 -46.44
C ASN A 227 -67.55 7.31 -47.66
N MET A 228 -67.27 6.00 -47.65
CA MET A 228 -66.68 5.32 -48.82
C MET A 228 -67.57 5.45 -50.06
N ALA A 229 -68.89 5.27 -49.90
CA ALA A 229 -69.84 5.39 -50.99
C ALA A 229 -69.86 6.80 -51.59
N VAL A 230 -69.94 7.82 -50.74
CA VAL A 230 -69.90 9.23 -51.16
C VAL A 230 -68.61 9.50 -51.95
N ILE A 231 -67.46 9.07 -51.44
CA ILE A 231 -66.18 9.26 -52.14
C ILE A 231 -66.14 8.51 -53.48
N TRP A 232 -66.65 7.28 -53.56
CA TRP A 232 -66.72 6.56 -54.84
C TRP A 232 -67.62 7.26 -55.85
N ASP A 233 -68.74 7.84 -55.40
CA ASP A 233 -69.63 8.64 -56.24
C ASP A 233 -68.97 9.93 -56.74
N GLU A 234 -68.23 10.64 -55.88
CA GLU A 234 -67.46 11.83 -56.26
C GLU A 234 -66.34 11.52 -57.26
N MET A 235 -65.77 10.30 -57.20
CA MET A 235 -64.81 9.82 -58.20
C MET A 235 -65.45 9.39 -59.53
N GLY A 236 -66.78 9.53 -59.70
CA GLY A 236 -67.52 9.04 -60.87
C GLY A 236 -67.62 7.51 -60.95
N ARG A 237 -67.31 6.79 -59.87
CA ARG A 237 -67.26 5.33 -59.82
C ARG A 237 -68.51 4.76 -59.13
N HIS A 238 -69.68 5.14 -59.64
CA HIS A 238 -71.00 4.89 -59.05
C HIS A 238 -71.28 3.41 -58.75
N ASP A 239 -70.79 2.49 -59.58
CA ASP A 239 -70.97 1.05 -59.35
C ASP A 239 -70.30 0.56 -58.07
N LYS A 240 -69.17 1.16 -57.66
CA LYS A 240 -68.49 0.79 -56.40
C LYS A 240 -69.14 1.37 -55.16
N ALA A 241 -69.98 2.40 -55.28
CA ALA A 241 -70.70 2.96 -54.14
C ALA A 241 -71.89 2.08 -53.70
N LYS A 242 -72.43 1.24 -54.60
CA LYS A 242 -73.57 0.35 -54.32
C LYS A 242 -73.37 -0.56 -53.11
N ALA A 243 -72.30 -1.36 -53.13
CA ALA A 243 -72.08 -2.37 -52.09
C ALA A 243 -71.89 -1.72 -50.70
N PRO A 244 -71.04 -0.70 -50.54
CA PRO A 244 -70.95 0.05 -49.28
C PRO A 244 -72.30 0.62 -48.81
N LEU A 245 -73.13 1.19 -49.69
CA LEU A 245 -74.45 1.71 -49.28
C LEU A 245 -75.38 0.62 -48.77
N ASN A 246 -75.37 -0.56 -49.40
CA ASN A 246 -76.15 -1.71 -48.93
C ASN A 246 -75.65 -2.22 -47.57
N ASP A 247 -74.33 -2.30 -47.39
CA ASP A 247 -73.72 -2.72 -46.12
C ASP A 247 -74.02 -1.72 -44.99
N ALA A 248 -73.96 -0.42 -45.29
CA ALA A 248 -74.34 0.65 -44.37
C ALA A 248 -75.83 0.54 -44.01
N LEU A 249 -76.71 0.31 -44.99
CA LEU A 249 -78.15 0.17 -44.76
C LEU A 249 -78.44 -1.04 -43.86
N ALA A 250 -77.81 -2.18 -44.13
CA ALA A 250 -77.96 -3.37 -43.30
C ALA A 250 -77.49 -3.13 -41.85
N ALA A 251 -76.39 -2.38 -41.67
CA ALA A 251 -75.93 -1.98 -40.34
C ALA A 251 -76.89 -1.02 -39.64
N ALA A 252 -77.45 -0.03 -40.36
CA ALA A 252 -78.44 0.90 -39.81
C ALA A 252 -79.76 0.22 -39.42
N THR A 253 -80.14 -0.85 -40.13
CA THR A 253 -81.26 -1.71 -39.76
C THR A 253 -80.97 -2.51 -38.49
N ARG A 254 -79.75 -3.05 -38.32
CA ARG A 254 -79.38 -3.80 -37.10
C ARG A 254 -79.41 -2.98 -35.82
N ILE A 255 -79.03 -1.70 -35.89
CA ILE A 255 -79.08 -0.78 -34.73
C ILE A 255 -80.42 -0.06 -34.57
N ASP A 256 -81.42 -0.45 -35.35
CA ASP A 256 -82.78 0.12 -35.36
C ASP A 256 -82.79 1.65 -35.35
N SER A 257 -82.04 2.26 -36.28
CA SER A 257 -81.97 3.71 -36.42
C SER A 257 -82.69 4.19 -37.68
N PRO A 258 -83.98 4.60 -37.59
CA PRO A 258 -84.73 5.09 -38.73
C PRO A 258 -84.08 6.30 -39.42
N ILE A 259 -83.49 7.19 -38.63
CA ILE A 259 -82.78 8.39 -39.11
C ILE A 259 -81.62 7.99 -40.04
N LEU A 260 -80.73 7.10 -39.58
CA LEU A 260 -79.59 6.65 -40.37
C LEU A 260 -80.04 5.84 -41.60
N GLN A 261 -81.07 4.99 -41.46
CA GLN A 261 -81.64 4.26 -42.59
C GLN A 261 -82.13 5.20 -43.69
N GLY A 262 -82.88 6.25 -43.34
CA GLY A 262 -83.35 7.22 -44.34
C GLY A 262 -82.22 8.01 -45.00
N GLN A 263 -81.19 8.41 -44.24
CA GLN A 263 -80.01 9.07 -44.82
C GLN A 263 -79.32 8.18 -45.87
N ILE A 264 -79.10 6.91 -45.55
CA ILE A 264 -78.45 5.95 -46.45
C ILE A 264 -79.34 5.64 -47.65
N LEU A 265 -80.66 5.49 -47.45
CA LEU A 265 -81.61 5.25 -48.54
C LEU A 265 -81.68 6.42 -49.52
N ARG A 266 -81.56 7.68 -49.04
CA ARG A 266 -81.43 8.84 -49.93
C ARG A 266 -80.15 8.79 -50.74
N ASN A 267 -79.02 8.48 -50.11
CA ASN A 267 -77.74 8.35 -50.81
C ASN A 267 -77.79 7.23 -51.84
N LEU A 268 -78.43 6.09 -51.50
CA LEU A 268 -78.70 5.00 -52.42
C LEU A 268 -79.59 5.43 -53.58
N ALA A 269 -80.66 6.17 -53.33
CA ALA A 269 -81.50 6.70 -54.39
C ALA A 269 -80.72 7.62 -55.35
N ARG A 270 -79.90 8.55 -54.82
CA ARG A 270 -79.04 9.42 -55.64
C ARG A 270 -78.03 8.62 -56.47
N ASN A 271 -77.34 7.66 -55.85
CA ASN A 271 -76.42 6.77 -56.54
C ASN A 271 -77.12 6.03 -57.70
N ARG A 272 -78.36 5.54 -57.50
CA ARG A 272 -79.15 4.87 -58.54
C ARG A 272 -79.55 5.82 -59.67
N LEU A 273 -79.88 7.07 -59.36
CA LEU A 273 -80.19 8.09 -60.37
C LEU A 273 -78.97 8.46 -61.21
N LYS A 274 -77.76 8.47 -60.62
CA LYS A 274 -76.50 8.71 -61.35
C LYS A 274 -76.18 7.61 -62.39
N VAL A 275 -76.71 6.40 -62.20
CA VAL A 275 -76.60 5.28 -63.16
C VAL A 275 -77.90 5.00 -63.92
N HIS A 276 -78.83 5.97 -63.97
CA HIS A 276 -80.13 5.88 -64.66
C HIS A 276 -81.02 4.69 -64.26
N GLN A 277 -80.85 4.16 -63.04
CA GLN A 277 -81.68 3.07 -62.49
C GLN A 277 -82.89 3.62 -61.74
N ILE A 278 -83.77 4.33 -62.46
CA ILE A 278 -84.91 5.08 -61.90
C ILE A 278 -85.82 4.20 -61.03
N ALA A 279 -86.17 2.99 -61.47
CA ALA A 279 -87.05 2.09 -60.70
C ALA A 279 -86.42 1.66 -59.36
N ALA A 280 -85.10 1.49 -59.31
CA ALA A 280 -84.40 1.21 -58.07
C ALA A 280 -84.30 2.45 -57.16
N ALA A 281 -84.11 3.64 -57.75
CA ALA A 281 -84.14 4.89 -57.01
C ALA A 281 -85.50 5.13 -56.34
N ASN A 282 -86.61 4.95 -57.08
CA ASN A 282 -87.96 5.11 -56.54
C ASN A 282 -88.26 4.14 -55.40
N ARG A 283 -87.79 2.88 -55.48
CA ARG A 283 -87.89 1.94 -54.36
C ARG A 283 -87.17 2.43 -53.12
N ALA A 284 -85.94 2.94 -53.26
CA ALA A 284 -85.19 3.49 -52.14
C ALA A 284 -85.85 4.76 -51.55
N ILE A 285 -86.41 5.64 -52.39
CA ILE A 285 -87.18 6.83 -51.96
C ILE A 285 -88.42 6.41 -51.17
N GLN A 286 -89.17 5.42 -51.66
CA GLN A 286 -90.36 4.91 -50.98
C GLN A 286 -89.98 4.29 -49.63
N GLN A 287 -88.93 3.46 -49.59
CA GLN A 287 -88.39 2.91 -48.34
C GLN A 287 -87.99 4.02 -47.36
N ALA A 288 -87.32 5.07 -47.83
CA ALA A 288 -86.91 6.19 -46.98
C ALA A 288 -88.12 6.88 -46.33
N ARG A 289 -89.22 7.08 -47.09
CA ARG A 289 -90.48 7.64 -46.56
C ARG A 289 -91.16 6.72 -45.55
N THR A 290 -91.04 5.40 -45.73
CA THR A 290 -91.63 4.44 -44.77
C THR A 290 -90.88 4.40 -43.44
N VAL A 291 -89.55 4.48 -43.47
CA VAL A 291 -88.74 4.45 -42.23
C VAL A 291 -88.71 5.82 -41.53
N LEU A 292 -88.80 6.93 -42.27
CA LEU A 292 -88.98 8.28 -41.73
C LEU A 292 -90.36 8.85 -42.11
N PRO A 293 -91.42 8.53 -41.34
CA PRO A 293 -92.74 9.10 -41.59
C PRO A 293 -92.80 10.61 -41.29
N ASN A 294 -92.03 11.08 -40.30
CA ASN A 294 -91.96 12.48 -39.88
C ASN A 294 -90.51 12.98 -39.94
N PRO A 295 -89.95 13.19 -41.14
CA PRO A 295 -88.59 13.71 -41.28
C PRO A 295 -88.51 15.16 -40.79
N ASP A 296 -87.36 15.55 -40.24
CA ASP A 296 -87.07 16.96 -39.97
C ASP A 296 -87.04 17.78 -41.28
N ASP A 297 -86.95 19.10 -41.18
CA ASP A 297 -87.00 19.96 -42.36
C ASP A 297 -85.87 19.68 -43.36
N THR A 298 -84.68 19.30 -42.88
CA THR A 298 -83.49 19.02 -43.70
C THR A 298 -83.67 17.72 -44.49
N ASP A 299 -84.09 16.67 -43.80
CA ASP A 299 -84.34 15.35 -44.38
C ASP A 299 -85.53 15.39 -45.33
N ARG A 300 -86.58 16.14 -44.98
CA ARG A 300 -87.77 16.35 -45.83
C ARG A 300 -87.38 17.02 -47.15
N ARG A 301 -86.65 18.14 -47.10
CA ARG A 301 -86.18 18.84 -48.33
C ARG A 301 -85.27 17.96 -49.17
N SER A 302 -84.37 17.22 -48.52
CA SER A 302 -83.46 16.29 -49.20
C SER A 302 -84.22 15.16 -49.93
N LEU A 303 -85.28 14.63 -49.31
CA LEU A 303 -86.16 13.63 -49.94
C LEU A 303 -86.94 14.22 -51.12
N LEU A 304 -87.46 15.43 -50.99
CA LEU A 304 -88.17 16.14 -52.06
C LEU A 304 -87.26 16.39 -53.26
N SER A 305 -86.04 16.87 -53.03
CA SER A 305 -85.05 17.10 -54.09
C SER A 305 -84.69 15.82 -54.86
N VAL A 306 -84.43 14.72 -54.16
CA VAL A 306 -84.15 13.42 -54.82
C VAL A 306 -85.37 12.87 -55.55
N SER A 307 -86.57 13.07 -54.99
CA SER A 307 -87.82 12.69 -55.66
C SER A 307 -88.04 13.50 -56.94
N ALA A 308 -87.72 14.80 -56.92
CA ALA A 308 -87.80 15.66 -58.10
C ALA A 308 -86.83 15.21 -59.19
N GLN A 309 -85.60 14.85 -58.82
CA GLN A 309 -84.62 14.32 -59.77
C GLN A 309 -85.09 13.01 -60.43
N ALA A 310 -85.71 12.11 -59.65
CA ALA A 310 -86.29 10.88 -60.18
C ALA A 310 -87.44 11.17 -61.16
N ALA A 311 -88.37 12.07 -60.82
CA ALA A 311 -89.47 12.48 -61.69
C ALA A 311 -88.97 13.12 -62.99
N LEU A 312 -87.93 13.95 -62.91
CA LEU A 312 -87.31 14.58 -64.07
C LEU A 312 -86.72 13.53 -65.03
N GLN A 313 -85.98 12.54 -64.51
CA GLN A 313 -85.44 11.45 -65.33
C GLN A 313 -86.53 10.53 -65.93
N GLN A 314 -87.72 10.50 -65.34
CA GLN A 314 -88.89 9.80 -65.88
C GLN A 314 -89.61 10.58 -66.99
N GLY A 315 -89.26 11.84 -67.20
CA GLY A 315 -89.95 12.74 -68.12
C GLY A 315 -91.18 13.42 -67.52
N ASP A 316 -91.49 13.22 -66.24
CA ASP A 316 -92.57 13.92 -65.55
C ASP A 316 -92.06 15.27 -65.00
N VAL A 317 -91.86 16.20 -65.94
CA VAL A 317 -91.27 17.52 -65.66
C VAL A 317 -92.18 18.36 -64.75
N ALA A 318 -93.51 18.23 -64.89
CA ALA A 318 -94.46 18.96 -64.06
C ALA A 318 -94.37 18.53 -62.59
N ARG A 319 -94.32 17.22 -62.33
CA ARG A 319 -94.15 16.69 -60.97
C ARG A 319 -92.79 17.04 -60.39
N ALA A 320 -91.74 16.98 -61.20
CA ALA A 320 -90.40 17.43 -60.79
C ALA A 320 -90.41 18.89 -60.34
N GLY A 321 -91.08 19.77 -61.08
CA GLY A 321 -91.23 21.19 -60.76
C GLY A 321 -91.90 21.45 -59.42
N GLN A 322 -93.01 20.74 -59.15
CA GLN A 322 -93.70 20.82 -57.86
C GLN A 322 -92.79 20.40 -56.71
N LEU A 323 -92.18 19.21 -56.81
CA LEU A 323 -91.36 18.63 -55.75
C LEU A 323 -90.13 19.48 -55.44
N ILE A 324 -89.44 20.02 -56.47
CA ILE A 324 -88.25 20.83 -56.26
C ILE A 324 -88.60 22.22 -55.71
N GLY A 325 -89.73 22.79 -56.13
CA GLY A 325 -90.26 24.03 -55.56
C GLY A 325 -90.57 23.90 -54.07
N GLU A 326 -91.25 22.82 -53.67
CA GLU A 326 -91.52 22.51 -52.26
C GLU A 326 -90.22 22.32 -51.44
N SER A 327 -89.18 21.75 -52.06
CA SER A 327 -87.83 21.60 -51.44
C SER A 327 -87.21 22.96 -51.08
N PHE A 328 -87.39 23.98 -51.91
CA PHE A 328 -86.82 25.32 -51.72
C PHE A 328 -87.80 26.34 -51.11
N ALA A 329 -89.01 25.92 -50.73
CA ALA A 329 -90.00 26.82 -50.11
C ALA A 329 -89.42 27.52 -48.87
N GLY A 330 -89.43 28.86 -48.88
CA GLY A 330 -88.91 29.71 -47.80
C GLY A 330 -87.38 29.75 -47.68
N VAL A 331 -86.63 29.24 -48.65
CA VAL A 331 -85.15 29.22 -48.62
C VAL A 331 -84.59 30.43 -49.37
N ASP A 332 -83.72 31.18 -48.71
CA ASP A 332 -82.90 32.18 -49.37
C ASP A 332 -81.77 31.51 -50.16
N LEU A 333 -81.89 31.50 -51.50
CA LEU A 333 -80.93 30.87 -52.42
C LEU A 333 -79.51 31.47 -52.31
N SER A 334 -79.38 32.72 -51.84
CA SER A 334 -78.08 33.36 -51.64
C SER A 334 -77.34 32.85 -50.41
N ARG A 335 -78.05 32.21 -49.47
CA ARG A 335 -77.53 31.69 -48.20
C ARG A 335 -77.50 30.16 -48.13
N THR A 336 -77.83 29.48 -49.22
CA THR A 336 -77.73 28.02 -49.29
C THR A 336 -76.28 27.58 -49.20
N THR A 337 -76.08 26.36 -48.69
CA THR A 337 -74.76 25.78 -48.42
C THR A 337 -74.42 24.67 -49.43
N ILE A 338 -73.17 24.20 -49.41
CA ILE A 338 -72.67 23.12 -50.28
C ILE A 338 -73.55 21.85 -50.20
N VAL A 339 -74.19 21.59 -49.06
CA VAL A 339 -75.12 20.46 -48.87
C VAL A 339 -76.30 20.48 -49.86
N GLN A 340 -76.73 21.68 -50.28
CA GLN A 340 -77.86 21.89 -51.19
C GLN A 340 -77.44 21.97 -52.66
N ARG A 341 -76.15 21.80 -52.97
CA ARG A 341 -75.60 21.89 -54.33
C ARG A 341 -76.34 20.99 -55.33
N GLU A 342 -76.52 19.71 -55.01
CA GLU A 342 -77.24 18.75 -55.88
C GLU A 342 -78.72 19.13 -56.06
N ALA A 343 -79.34 19.74 -55.04
CA ALA A 343 -80.71 20.24 -55.13
C ALA A 343 -80.81 21.44 -56.08
N HIS A 344 -79.84 22.36 -56.04
CA HIS A 344 -79.76 23.48 -56.99
C HIS A 344 -79.55 22.99 -58.43
N GLN A 345 -78.72 21.95 -58.63
CA GLN A 345 -78.55 21.33 -59.94
C GLN A 345 -79.88 20.75 -60.45
N THR A 346 -80.57 19.98 -59.62
CA THR A 346 -81.89 19.42 -59.96
C THR A 346 -82.90 20.51 -60.28
N ALA A 347 -82.93 21.60 -59.51
CA ALA A 347 -83.81 22.74 -59.74
C ALA A 347 -83.51 23.45 -61.05
N PHE A 348 -82.24 23.70 -61.36
CA PHE A 348 -81.82 24.28 -62.64
C PHE A 348 -82.29 23.42 -63.81
N GLU A 349 -82.02 22.11 -63.78
CA GLU A 349 -82.39 21.18 -64.85
C GLU A 349 -83.91 21.11 -65.02
N THR A 350 -84.66 21.10 -63.91
CA THR A 350 -86.12 21.05 -63.90
C THR A 350 -86.74 22.33 -64.45
N TYR A 351 -86.38 23.51 -63.93
CA TYR A 351 -86.94 24.77 -64.39
C TYR A 351 -86.55 25.09 -65.83
N ARG A 352 -85.35 24.66 -66.28
CA ARG A 352 -84.96 24.74 -67.69
C ARG A 352 -85.89 23.88 -68.57
N ALA A 353 -86.21 22.66 -68.14
CA ALA A 353 -87.13 21.78 -68.87
C ALA A 353 -88.59 22.31 -68.88
N LEU A 354 -89.00 23.06 -67.85
CA LEU A 354 -90.29 23.76 -67.80
C LEU A 354 -90.35 25.04 -68.63
N GLY A 355 -89.22 25.54 -69.14
CA GLY A 355 -89.14 26.83 -69.81
C GLY A 355 -89.13 28.05 -68.86
N GLU A 356 -88.96 27.84 -67.56
CA GLU A 356 -88.92 28.90 -66.54
C GLU A 356 -87.51 29.49 -66.39
N ALA A 357 -87.09 30.28 -67.38
CA ALA A 357 -85.72 30.77 -67.50
C ALA A 357 -85.20 31.56 -66.28
N GLU A 358 -86.02 32.43 -65.68
CA GLU A 358 -85.60 33.23 -64.52
C GLU A 358 -85.32 32.37 -63.29
N ARG A 359 -86.19 31.38 -62.99
CA ARG A 359 -85.98 30.45 -61.87
C ARG A 359 -84.78 29.55 -62.13
N ALA A 360 -84.63 29.05 -63.35
CA ALA A 360 -83.47 28.26 -63.75
C ALA A 360 -82.17 29.07 -63.53
N LEU A 361 -82.13 30.32 -63.97
CA LEU A 361 -80.98 31.21 -63.80
C LEU A 361 -80.65 31.44 -62.31
N ALA A 362 -81.65 31.69 -61.46
CA ALA A 362 -81.42 31.88 -60.02
C ALA A 362 -80.75 30.66 -59.37
N HIS A 363 -81.19 29.45 -59.73
CA HIS A 363 -80.56 28.22 -59.24
C HIS A 363 -79.18 27.97 -59.85
N LEU A 364 -78.94 28.34 -61.12
CA LEU A 364 -77.62 28.25 -61.75
C LEU A 364 -76.60 29.19 -61.10
N VAL A 365 -77.01 30.42 -60.76
CA VAL A 365 -76.16 31.39 -60.05
C VAL A 365 -75.77 30.85 -58.67
N ALA A 366 -76.73 30.31 -57.92
CA ALA A 366 -76.46 29.67 -56.64
C ALA A 366 -75.56 28.43 -56.80
N LEU A 367 -75.80 27.60 -57.82
CA LEU A 367 -74.95 26.43 -58.11
C LEU A 367 -73.50 26.83 -58.40
N LYS A 368 -73.28 27.85 -59.25
CA LYS A 368 -71.95 28.37 -59.56
C LYS A 368 -71.23 28.86 -58.31
N ARG A 369 -71.92 29.64 -57.46
CA ARG A 369 -71.36 30.09 -56.16
C ARG A 369 -70.91 28.90 -55.31
N LEU A 370 -71.75 27.87 -55.20
CA LEU A 370 -71.45 26.67 -54.42
C LEU A 370 -70.29 25.85 -55.02
N ASP A 371 -70.17 25.78 -56.35
CA ASP A 371 -69.03 25.15 -57.03
C ASP A 371 -67.71 25.91 -56.79
N ASP A 372 -67.76 27.23 -56.84
CA ASP A 372 -66.62 28.10 -56.54
C ASP A 372 -66.21 27.96 -55.06
N GLU A 373 -67.17 27.94 -54.13
CA GLU A 373 -66.95 27.69 -52.70
C GLU A 373 -66.34 26.30 -52.45
N ALA A 374 -66.87 25.24 -53.06
CA ALA A 374 -66.37 23.88 -52.92
C ALA A 374 -64.94 23.74 -53.48
N THR A 375 -64.65 24.40 -54.61
CA THR A 375 -63.31 24.40 -55.22
C THR A 375 -62.30 25.17 -54.36
N LYS A 376 -62.71 26.32 -53.82
CA LYS A 376 -61.89 27.10 -52.89
C LYS A 376 -61.61 26.33 -51.61
N LEU A 377 -62.62 25.67 -51.04
CA LEU A 377 -62.48 24.80 -49.88
C LEU A 377 -61.48 23.68 -50.17
N ALA A 378 -61.65 22.93 -51.25
CA ALA A 378 -60.76 21.85 -51.63
C ALA A 378 -59.30 22.31 -51.81
N THR A 379 -59.08 23.44 -52.50
CA THR A 379 -57.74 23.99 -52.73
C THR A 379 -57.08 24.42 -51.43
N THR A 380 -57.83 25.08 -50.54
CA THR A 380 -57.35 25.56 -49.24
C THR A 380 -57.02 24.37 -48.32
N THR A 381 -57.92 23.39 -48.24
CA THR A 381 -57.74 22.17 -47.44
C THR A 381 -56.57 21.34 -47.96
N SER A 382 -56.45 21.15 -49.28
CA SER A 382 -55.34 20.43 -49.90
C SER A 382 -53.99 21.09 -49.61
N THR A 383 -53.89 22.40 -49.77
CA THR A 383 -52.68 23.17 -49.45
C THR A 383 -52.32 23.04 -47.97
N ALA A 384 -53.31 23.15 -47.07
CA ALA A 384 -53.10 23.01 -45.64
C ALA A 384 -52.65 21.59 -45.24
N LEU A 385 -53.21 20.55 -45.86
CA LEU A 385 -52.78 19.16 -45.64
C LEU A 385 -51.37 18.91 -46.15
N MET A 386 -51.02 19.41 -47.34
CA MET A 386 -49.66 19.30 -47.88
C MET A 386 -48.64 19.98 -46.97
N GLY A 387 -48.93 21.20 -46.52
CA GLY A 387 -48.09 21.93 -45.56
C GLY A 387 -47.94 21.15 -44.24
N ALA A 388 -49.05 20.67 -43.66
CA ALA A 388 -49.03 19.88 -42.44
C ALA A 388 -48.20 18.58 -42.57
N ARG A 389 -48.29 17.89 -43.71
CA ARG A 389 -47.49 16.70 -43.99
C ARG A 389 -46.00 17.02 -44.13
N PHE A 390 -45.66 18.11 -44.81
CA PHE A 390 -44.28 18.56 -44.98
C PHE A 390 -43.66 18.96 -43.63
N ASP A 391 -44.36 19.75 -42.84
CA ASP A 391 -43.94 20.15 -41.50
C ASP A 391 -43.73 18.94 -40.59
N PHE A 392 -44.66 17.98 -40.63
CA PHE A 392 -44.57 16.75 -39.84
C PHE A 392 -43.36 15.89 -40.28
N ALA A 393 -43.17 15.69 -41.58
CA ALA A 393 -42.03 14.94 -42.11
C ALA A 393 -40.69 15.61 -41.73
N ASN A 394 -40.61 16.94 -41.81
CA ASN A 394 -39.43 17.70 -41.38
C ASN A 394 -39.18 17.58 -39.88
N GLN A 395 -40.23 17.61 -39.05
CA GLN A 395 -40.10 17.39 -37.61
C GLN A 395 -39.63 15.98 -37.28
N GLU A 396 -40.19 14.95 -37.92
CA GLU A 396 -39.73 13.57 -37.72
C GLU A 396 -38.27 13.39 -38.16
N LEU A 397 -37.88 13.95 -39.31
CA LEU A 397 -36.50 13.95 -39.76
C LEU A 397 -35.57 14.66 -38.76
N ARG A 398 -36.01 15.79 -38.19
CA ARG A 398 -35.25 16.51 -37.15
C ARG A 398 -35.12 15.68 -35.87
N ILE A 399 -36.17 14.98 -35.44
CA ILE A 399 -36.13 14.09 -34.27
C ILE A 399 -35.20 12.90 -34.54
N ALA A 400 -35.30 12.29 -35.72
CA ALA A 400 -34.47 11.16 -36.12
C ALA A 400 -32.98 11.55 -36.17
N THR A 401 -32.65 12.71 -36.76
CA THR A 401 -31.28 13.23 -36.78
C THR A 401 -30.75 13.55 -35.39
N LEU A 402 -31.56 14.15 -34.51
CA LEU A 402 -31.17 14.36 -33.11
C LEU A 402 -30.90 13.04 -32.36
N LYS A 403 -31.75 12.02 -32.55
CA LYS A 403 -31.54 10.69 -31.97
C LYS A 403 -30.30 10.00 -32.52
N ALA A 404 -30.06 10.09 -33.83
CA ALA A 404 -28.87 9.54 -34.46
C ALA A 404 -27.60 10.19 -33.90
N ASN A 405 -27.59 11.52 -33.73
CA ASN A 405 -26.49 12.25 -33.13
C ASN A 405 -26.26 11.88 -31.66
N ASP A 406 -27.33 11.72 -30.86
CA ASP A 406 -27.23 11.25 -29.47
C ASP A 406 -26.64 9.84 -29.38
N LEU A 407 -27.12 8.93 -30.25
CA LEU A 407 -26.61 7.56 -30.32
C LEU A 407 -25.13 7.53 -30.75
N GLN A 408 -24.74 8.35 -31.73
CA GLN A 408 -23.33 8.50 -32.12
C GLN A 408 -22.47 9.00 -30.96
N ARG A 409 -22.92 9.99 -30.19
CA ARG A 409 -22.20 10.48 -29.00
C ARG A 409 -22.03 9.38 -27.95
N LYS A 410 -23.06 8.58 -27.69
CA LYS A 410 -22.99 7.43 -26.77
C LYS A 410 -21.97 6.40 -27.23
N VAL A 411 -22.00 6.02 -28.51
CA VAL A 411 -21.03 5.08 -29.09
C VAL A 411 -19.59 5.62 -29.00
N LEU A 412 -19.39 6.92 -29.25
CA LEU A 412 -18.08 7.55 -29.10
C LEU A 412 -17.59 7.52 -27.64
N PHE A 413 -18.48 7.78 -26.67
CA PHE A 413 -18.17 7.72 -25.25
C PHE A 413 -17.80 6.30 -24.80
N GLU A 414 -18.61 5.30 -25.19
CA GLU A 414 -18.33 3.89 -24.89
C GLU A 414 -17.00 3.42 -25.50
N ARG A 415 -16.71 3.80 -26.75
CA ARG A 415 -15.42 3.51 -27.39
C ARG A 415 -14.25 4.18 -26.67
N ALA A 416 -14.41 5.43 -26.21
CA ALA A 416 -13.38 6.13 -25.45
C ALA A 416 -13.13 5.43 -24.10
N GLN A 417 -14.19 5.03 -23.38
CA GLN A 417 -14.08 4.30 -22.12
C GLN A 417 -13.38 2.94 -22.32
N ALA A 418 -13.76 2.18 -23.35
CA ALA A 418 -13.12 0.92 -23.68
C ALA A 418 -11.63 1.10 -24.03
N ARG A 419 -11.27 2.18 -24.74
CA ARG A 419 -9.87 2.53 -25.02
C ARG A 419 -9.10 2.81 -23.74
N THR A 420 -9.65 3.59 -22.82
CA THR A 420 -9.02 3.89 -21.52
C THR A 420 -8.85 2.63 -20.68
N GLN A 421 -9.87 1.76 -20.61
CA GLN A 421 -9.78 0.48 -19.91
C GLN A 421 -8.67 -0.42 -20.48
N ARG A 422 -8.54 -0.50 -21.81
CA ARG A 422 -7.44 -1.23 -22.46
C ARG A 422 -6.07 -0.67 -22.07
N TRP A 423 -5.91 0.66 -22.07
CA TRP A 423 -4.65 1.28 -21.66
C TRP A 423 -4.32 1.06 -20.18
N ILE A 424 -5.33 1.11 -19.30
CA ILE A 424 -5.16 0.76 -17.88
C ILE A 424 -4.69 -0.69 -17.74
N LEU A 425 -5.32 -1.63 -18.44
CA LEU A 425 -4.93 -3.05 -18.41
C LEU A 425 -3.50 -3.28 -18.95
N ILE A 426 -3.14 -2.63 -20.05
CA ILE A 426 -1.77 -2.70 -20.59
C ILE A 426 -0.77 -2.12 -19.57
N GLY A 427 -1.12 -0.98 -18.96
CA GLY A 427 -0.29 -0.35 -17.94
C GLY A 427 -0.08 -1.22 -16.69
N THR A 428 -1.14 -1.89 -16.20
CA THR A 428 -1.02 -2.80 -15.05
C THR A 428 -0.16 -4.01 -15.38
N VAL A 429 -0.37 -4.65 -16.54
CA VAL A 429 0.45 -5.79 -16.99
C VAL A 429 1.93 -5.38 -17.12
N ALA A 430 2.22 -4.23 -17.72
CA ALA A 430 3.58 -3.72 -17.85
C ALA A 430 4.22 -3.45 -16.48
N ALA A 431 3.49 -2.82 -15.56
CA ALA A 431 3.98 -2.57 -14.19
C ALA A 431 4.28 -3.89 -13.45
N THR A 432 3.39 -4.88 -13.56
CA THR A 432 3.61 -6.21 -12.95
C THR A 432 4.84 -6.90 -13.55
N ALA A 433 5.04 -6.85 -14.88
CA ALA A 433 6.21 -7.41 -15.53
C ALA A 433 7.52 -6.74 -15.06
N ILE A 434 7.52 -5.41 -14.89
CA ILE A 434 8.65 -4.66 -14.34
C ILE A 434 8.96 -5.10 -12.91
N ILE A 435 7.93 -5.24 -12.06
CA ILE A 435 8.11 -5.70 -10.67
C ILE A 435 8.72 -7.11 -10.64
N ILE A 436 8.23 -8.03 -11.47
CA ILE A 436 8.77 -9.39 -11.57
C ILE A 436 10.23 -9.36 -12.02
N ALA A 437 10.56 -8.55 -13.03
CA ALA A 437 11.94 -8.40 -13.51
C ALA A 437 12.87 -7.84 -12.43
N LEU A 438 12.45 -6.80 -11.72
CA LEU A 438 13.19 -6.22 -10.60
C LEU A 438 13.40 -7.22 -9.45
N LEU A 439 12.36 -8.00 -9.13
CA LEU A 439 12.46 -9.06 -8.12
C LEU A 439 13.44 -10.15 -8.56
N GLY A 440 13.42 -10.54 -9.84
CA GLY A 440 14.37 -11.49 -10.41
C GLY A 440 15.81 -11.00 -10.35
N ILE A 441 16.05 -9.74 -10.71
CA ILE A 441 17.37 -9.08 -10.60
C ILE A 441 17.82 -9.07 -9.13
N TRP A 442 16.94 -8.69 -8.21
CA TRP A 442 17.23 -8.65 -6.78
C TRP A 442 17.57 -10.03 -6.21
N LEU A 443 16.82 -11.07 -6.57
CA LEU A 443 17.11 -12.44 -6.15
C LEU A 443 18.47 -12.92 -6.70
N PHE A 444 18.78 -12.59 -7.95
CA PHE A 444 20.04 -12.94 -8.58
C PHE A 444 21.23 -12.23 -7.92
N THR A 445 21.12 -10.93 -7.65
CA THR A 445 22.19 -10.17 -6.97
C THR A 445 22.40 -10.66 -5.54
N LEU A 446 21.32 -11.02 -4.83
CA LEU A 446 21.42 -11.63 -3.51
C LEU A 446 22.15 -12.97 -3.52
N GLN A 447 21.83 -13.86 -4.46
CA GLN A 447 22.53 -15.14 -4.57
C GLN A 447 24.01 -14.96 -4.87
N ARG A 448 24.35 -14.06 -5.82
CA ARG A 448 25.74 -13.73 -6.14
C ARG A 448 26.48 -13.15 -4.94
N SER A 449 25.85 -12.22 -4.20
CA SER A 449 26.41 -11.62 -2.99
C SER A 449 26.67 -12.67 -1.91
N ARG A 450 25.72 -13.58 -1.64
CA ARG A 450 25.89 -14.66 -0.67
C ARG A 450 27.04 -15.60 -1.05
N ASN A 451 27.20 -15.91 -2.32
CA ASN A 451 28.29 -16.77 -2.79
C ASN A 451 29.65 -16.06 -2.68
N ALA A 452 29.71 -14.77 -3.01
CA ALA A 452 30.93 -13.96 -2.84
C ALA A 452 31.33 -13.85 -1.36
N ILE A 453 30.37 -13.62 -0.46
CA ILE A 453 30.61 -13.56 0.99
C ILE A 453 31.12 -14.91 1.52
N ARG A 454 30.56 -16.03 1.06
CA ARG A 454 31.03 -17.37 1.44
C ARG A 454 32.47 -17.61 0.98
N ALA A 455 32.76 -17.35 -0.28
CA ALA A 455 34.12 -17.49 -0.81
C ALA A 455 35.13 -16.61 -0.07
N ALA A 456 34.76 -15.36 0.24
CA ALA A 456 35.62 -14.46 1.02
C ALA A 456 35.83 -14.96 2.46
N ASN A 457 34.80 -15.52 3.11
CA ASN A 457 34.94 -16.08 4.45
C ASN A 457 35.82 -17.33 4.47
N ASP A 458 35.72 -18.18 3.45
CA ASP A 458 36.54 -19.39 3.32
C ASP A 458 38.03 -19.01 3.10
N ASP A 459 38.29 -18.04 2.23
CA ASP A 459 39.64 -17.47 2.01
C ASP A 459 40.21 -16.81 3.27
N LEU A 460 39.37 -16.07 4.01
CA LEU A 460 39.76 -15.46 5.27
C LEU A 460 40.08 -16.51 6.35
N ALA A 461 39.33 -17.60 6.40
CA ALA A 461 39.57 -18.70 7.33
C ALA A 461 40.88 -19.42 7.02
N GLU A 462 41.16 -19.68 5.74
CA GLU A 462 42.42 -20.29 5.29
C GLU A 462 43.62 -19.39 5.60
N THR A 463 43.53 -18.10 5.28
CA THR A 463 44.59 -17.12 5.53
C THR A 463 44.87 -16.96 7.03
N ASN A 464 43.84 -16.91 7.87
CA ASN A 464 44.01 -16.83 9.33
C ASN A 464 44.64 -18.10 9.91
N ALA A 465 44.29 -19.28 9.40
CA ALA A 465 44.90 -20.54 9.83
C ALA A 465 46.39 -20.61 9.45
N ALA A 466 46.76 -20.13 8.26
CA ALA A 466 48.15 -20.03 7.83
C ALA A 466 48.96 -19.03 8.67
N LEU A 467 48.39 -17.86 8.96
CA LEU A 467 49.02 -16.85 9.81
C LEU A 467 49.22 -17.36 11.24
N GLY A 468 48.23 -18.04 11.81
CA GLY A 468 48.33 -18.65 13.14
C GLY A 468 49.46 -19.67 13.24
N LYS A 469 49.62 -20.53 12.23
CA LYS A 469 50.73 -21.50 12.16
C LYS A 469 52.10 -20.81 12.06
N ALA A 470 52.21 -19.75 11.25
CA ALA A 470 53.46 -19.01 11.09
C ALA A 470 53.90 -18.32 12.39
N LEU A 471 52.97 -17.71 13.13
CA LEU A 471 53.27 -17.05 14.41
C LEU A 471 53.68 -18.04 15.51
N ALA A 472 53.02 -19.20 15.57
CA ALA A 472 53.41 -20.26 16.50
C ALA A 472 54.82 -20.79 16.19
N ALA A 473 55.11 -21.07 14.91
CA ALA A 473 56.43 -21.54 14.47
C ALA A 473 57.56 -20.53 14.74
N LYS A 474 57.31 -19.22 14.54
CA LYS A 474 58.27 -18.15 14.87
C LYS A 474 58.65 -18.19 16.35
N THR A 475 57.65 -18.33 17.22
CA THR A 475 57.85 -18.32 18.68
C THR A 475 58.60 -19.57 19.16
N GLU A 476 58.19 -20.74 18.67
CA GLU A 476 58.82 -22.02 18.97
C GLU A 476 60.29 -22.04 18.51
N PHE A 477 60.56 -21.55 17.29
CA PHE A 477 61.92 -21.47 16.76
C PHE A 477 62.85 -20.62 17.63
N LEU A 478 62.40 -19.45 18.10
CA LEU A 478 63.21 -18.59 18.97
C LEU A 478 63.48 -19.25 20.32
N ALA A 479 62.47 -19.88 20.92
CA ALA A 479 62.62 -20.58 22.19
C ALA A 479 63.62 -21.75 22.10
N THR A 480 63.47 -22.63 21.11
CA THR A 480 64.34 -23.79 20.91
C THR A 480 65.77 -23.36 20.57
N THR A 481 65.95 -22.41 19.65
CA THR A 481 67.29 -21.94 19.25
C THR A 481 68.05 -21.36 20.44
N SER A 482 67.37 -20.67 21.35
CA SER A 482 68.02 -20.08 22.52
C SER A 482 68.51 -21.15 23.51
N HIS A 483 67.77 -22.25 23.65
CA HIS A 483 68.18 -23.40 24.47
C HIS A 483 69.41 -24.11 23.88
N GLU A 484 69.44 -24.26 22.55
CA GLU A 484 70.57 -24.84 21.82
C GLU A 484 71.83 -23.95 21.87
N ILE A 485 71.68 -22.62 21.98
CA ILE A 485 72.83 -21.71 22.16
C ILE A 485 73.30 -21.67 23.63
N ARG A 486 72.38 -21.73 24.61
CA ARG A 486 72.71 -21.66 26.04
C ARG A 486 73.61 -22.82 26.49
N THR A 487 73.34 -24.03 25.98
CA THR A 487 74.05 -25.25 26.36
C THR A 487 75.56 -25.22 26.07
N PRO A 488 76.03 -24.97 24.83
CA PRO A 488 77.47 -24.84 24.56
C PRO A 488 78.07 -23.62 25.25
N LEU A 489 77.33 -22.53 25.40
CA LEU A 489 77.82 -21.31 26.03
C LEU A 489 78.13 -21.51 27.52
N ASN A 490 77.24 -22.20 28.27
CA ASN A 490 77.49 -22.55 29.66
C ASN A 490 78.70 -23.49 29.81
N GLY A 491 78.93 -24.38 28.84
CA GLY A 491 80.11 -25.23 28.79
C GLY A 491 81.41 -24.44 28.60
N ILE A 492 81.41 -23.48 27.67
CA ILE A 492 82.56 -22.57 27.44
C ILE A 492 82.84 -21.74 28.69
N LEU A 493 81.81 -21.12 29.28
CA LEU A 493 81.92 -20.31 30.49
C LEU A 493 82.47 -21.11 31.67
N GLY A 494 81.89 -22.29 31.94
CA GLY A 494 82.34 -23.16 33.02
C GLY A 494 83.80 -23.61 32.85
N MET A 495 84.22 -23.94 31.63
CA MET A 495 85.60 -24.32 31.37
C MET A 495 86.56 -23.14 31.53
N THR A 496 86.19 -21.95 31.02
CA THR A 496 87.02 -20.75 31.20
C THR A 496 87.14 -20.33 32.65
N GLU A 497 86.07 -20.45 33.44
CA GLU A 497 86.07 -20.13 34.86
C GLU A 497 86.91 -21.11 35.67
N VAL A 498 86.80 -22.42 35.40
CA VAL A 498 87.69 -23.44 35.98
C VAL A 498 89.16 -23.17 35.64
N MET A 499 89.47 -22.89 34.37
CA MET A 499 90.84 -22.57 33.95
C MET A 499 91.37 -21.34 34.69
N LEU A 500 90.58 -20.26 34.83
CA LEU A 500 90.99 -19.03 35.52
C LEU A 500 91.31 -19.22 37.01
N THR A 501 90.84 -20.30 37.65
CA THR A 501 91.21 -20.63 39.04
C THR A 501 92.62 -21.22 39.20
N ASP A 502 93.26 -21.67 38.10
CA ASP A 502 94.61 -22.23 38.15
C ASP A 502 95.67 -21.14 38.44
N ARG A 503 96.40 -21.32 39.55
CA ARG A 503 97.49 -20.42 39.98
C ARG A 503 98.78 -20.58 39.17
N GLY A 504 98.89 -21.61 38.33
CA GLY A 504 100.03 -21.86 37.43
C GLY A 504 99.96 -21.16 36.07
N LEU A 505 98.86 -20.48 35.75
CA LEU A 505 98.66 -19.76 34.49
C LEU A 505 99.59 -18.54 34.35
N SER A 506 100.24 -18.40 33.19
CA SER A 506 100.96 -17.18 32.82
C SER A 506 100.00 -15.98 32.70
N ALA A 507 100.46 -14.77 33.06
CA ALA A 507 99.66 -13.54 33.00
C ALA A 507 99.01 -13.32 31.62
N ASP A 508 99.77 -13.53 30.53
CA ASP A 508 99.29 -13.35 29.15
C ASP A 508 98.13 -14.30 28.78
N LEU A 509 98.17 -15.55 29.29
CA LEU A 509 97.12 -16.55 29.06
C LEU A 509 95.90 -16.31 29.96
N ARG A 510 96.11 -15.80 31.18
CA ARG A 510 95.04 -15.39 32.09
C ARG A 510 94.23 -14.22 31.51
N ASP A 511 94.90 -13.22 30.95
CA ASP A 511 94.22 -12.10 30.28
C ASP A 511 93.42 -12.57 29.06
N ARG A 512 94.00 -13.44 28.22
CA ARG A 512 93.29 -14.02 27.05
C ARG A 512 92.07 -14.85 27.48
N LEU A 513 92.19 -15.68 28.52
CA LEU A 513 91.07 -16.43 29.08
C LEU A 513 90.02 -15.50 29.70
N GLY A 514 90.44 -14.41 30.36
CA GLY A 514 89.55 -13.37 30.87
C GLY A 514 88.74 -12.70 29.76
N VAL A 515 89.36 -12.43 28.62
CA VAL A 515 88.67 -11.90 27.43
C VAL A 515 87.64 -12.90 26.88
N VAL A 516 87.99 -14.19 26.74
CA VAL A 516 87.05 -15.22 26.27
C VAL A 516 85.89 -15.40 27.24
N HIS A 517 86.18 -15.43 28.54
CA HIS A 517 85.16 -15.53 29.58
C HIS A 517 84.21 -14.32 29.56
N GLY A 518 84.76 -13.10 29.46
CA GLY A 518 83.98 -11.88 29.34
C GLY A 518 83.11 -11.83 28.07
N ALA A 519 83.62 -12.32 26.94
CA ALA A 519 82.85 -12.46 25.71
C ALA A 519 81.70 -13.48 25.85
N GLY A 520 81.94 -14.60 26.54
CA GLY A 520 80.90 -15.57 26.86
C GLY A 520 79.80 -15.01 27.77
N ILE A 521 80.15 -14.22 28.78
CA ILE A 521 79.18 -13.58 29.68
C ILE A 521 78.32 -12.59 28.88
N THR A 522 78.96 -11.83 27.98
CA THR A 522 78.26 -10.87 27.10
C THR A 522 77.29 -11.61 26.18
N MET A 523 77.72 -12.69 25.53
CA MET A 523 76.83 -13.49 24.67
C MET A 523 75.66 -14.10 25.44
N ARG A 524 75.85 -14.51 26.70
CA ARG A 524 74.78 -15.06 27.53
C ARG A 524 73.71 -14.01 27.79
N ALA A 525 74.13 -12.81 28.18
CA ALA A 525 73.23 -11.68 28.37
C ALA A 525 72.43 -11.35 27.09
N LEU A 526 73.06 -11.41 25.91
CA LEU A 526 72.37 -11.17 24.64
C LEU A 526 71.34 -12.24 24.28
N VAL A 527 71.62 -13.51 24.58
CA VAL A 527 70.67 -14.60 24.37
C VAL A 527 69.48 -14.46 25.32
N ASP A 528 69.73 -14.12 26.58
CA ASP A 528 68.68 -13.90 27.56
C ASP A 528 67.83 -12.65 27.20
N ASP A 529 68.44 -11.58 26.68
CA ASP A 529 67.75 -10.39 26.17
C ASP A 529 66.82 -10.71 24.97
N ILE A 530 67.27 -11.52 24.02
CA ILE A 530 66.45 -11.96 22.87
C ILE A 530 65.27 -12.82 23.34
N LEU A 531 65.49 -13.68 24.35
CA LEU A 531 64.43 -14.48 24.96
C LEU A 531 63.41 -13.62 25.70
N ASP A 532 63.85 -12.60 26.44
CA ASP A 532 62.95 -11.68 27.13
C ASP A 532 62.07 -10.92 26.13
N VAL A 533 62.62 -10.48 24.99
CA VAL A 533 61.82 -9.90 23.89
C VAL A 533 60.80 -10.89 23.32
N ALA A 534 61.19 -12.15 23.09
CA ALA A 534 60.27 -13.19 22.59
C ALA A 534 59.14 -13.51 23.60
N LYS A 535 59.44 -13.52 24.90
CA LYS A 535 58.43 -13.67 25.97
C LYS A 535 57.51 -12.46 26.06
N MET A 536 58.01 -11.26 25.81
CA MET A 536 57.21 -10.03 25.77
C MET A 536 56.24 -10.01 24.59
N GLU A 537 56.69 -10.35 23.37
CA GLU A 537 55.81 -10.41 22.18
C GLU A 537 54.65 -11.41 22.36
N THR A 538 54.86 -12.45 23.18
CA THR A 538 53.87 -13.51 23.43
C THR A 538 53.04 -13.28 24.69
N GLY A 539 53.26 -12.18 25.42
CA GLY A 539 52.56 -11.86 26.67
C GLY A 539 52.89 -12.80 27.84
N ARG A 540 53.98 -13.57 27.73
CA ARG A 540 54.40 -14.59 28.72
C ARG A 540 55.41 -14.07 29.75
N LEU A 541 55.68 -12.76 29.77
CA LEU A 541 56.52 -12.14 30.79
C LEU A 541 55.76 -12.07 32.12
N THR A 542 56.25 -12.78 33.13
CA THR A 542 55.71 -12.75 34.50
C THR A 542 56.52 -11.77 35.35
N ILE A 543 55.85 -10.80 36.00
CA ILE A 543 56.45 -9.90 36.99
C ILE A 543 56.19 -10.47 38.37
N GLU A 544 57.25 -10.70 39.14
CA GLU A 544 57.12 -11.14 40.52
C GLU A 544 56.69 -9.97 41.41
N GLN A 545 55.75 -10.22 42.32
CA GLN A 545 55.33 -9.25 43.32
C GLN A 545 55.75 -9.78 44.68
N ALA A 546 56.93 -9.37 45.15
CA ALA A 546 57.47 -9.76 46.46
C ALA A 546 57.98 -8.54 47.25
N PRO A 547 57.96 -8.56 48.60
CA PRO A 547 58.64 -7.55 49.42
C PRO A 547 60.16 -7.58 49.18
N TYR A 548 60.76 -6.45 48.84
CA TYR A 548 62.21 -6.33 48.72
C TYR A 548 62.76 -5.03 49.33
N ASP A 549 64.03 -5.06 49.73
CA ASP A 549 64.75 -3.89 50.24
C ASP A 549 65.22 -3.03 49.05
N LEU A 550 64.56 -1.88 48.88
CA LEU A 550 64.79 -0.99 47.76
C LEU A 550 66.19 -0.38 47.79
N GLU A 551 66.62 0.07 48.96
CA GLU A 551 67.94 0.69 49.14
C GLU A 551 69.05 -0.32 48.87
N ALA A 552 68.94 -1.52 49.44
CA ALA A 552 69.90 -2.59 49.19
C ALA A 552 69.95 -2.95 47.70
N THR A 553 68.79 -3.06 47.04
CA THR A 553 68.72 -3.41 45.61
C THR A 553 69.41 -2.38 44.72
N ILE A 554 69.22 -1.08 44.98
CA ILE A 554 69.87 -0.01 44.20
C ILE A 554 71.37 0.07 44.51
N ARG A 555 71.77 -0.09 45.77
CA ARG A 555 73.19 -0.13 46.16
C ARG A 555 73.91 -1.32 45.51
N ASP A 556 73.30 -2.49 45.52
CA ASP A 556 73.85 -3.69 44.87
C ASP A 556 73.97 -3.50 43.36
N ALA A 557 72.98 -2.89 42.71
CA ALA A 557 73.00 -2.61 41.27
C ALA A 557 74.09 -1.60 40.87
N SER A 558 74.49 -0.70 41.77
CA SER A 558 75.44 0.39 41.50
C SER A 558 76.88 0.06 41.86
N ARG A 559 77.12 -0.84 42.82
CA ARG A 559 78.46 -1.16 43.36
C ARG A 559 79.50 -1.49 42.29
N LEU A 560 79.15 -2.32 41.30
CA LEU A 560 80.05 -2.67 40.20
C LEU A 560 80.44 -1.44 39.37
N TRP A 561 79.49 -0.53 39.14
CA TRP A 561 79.70 0.64 38.29
C TRP A 561 80.49 1.74 39.01
N GLU A 562 80.38 1.82 40.33
CA GLU A 562 81.23 2.68 41.15
C GLU A 562 82.72 2.30 41.00
N GLU A 563 83.03 1.00 41.09
CA GLU A 563 84.39 0.48 40.87
C GLU A 563 84.88 0.73 39.43
N GLN A 564 84.02 0.50 38.43
CA GLN A 564 84.38 0.76 37.03
C GLN A 564 84.54 2.25 36.71
N ALA A 565 83.75 3.13 37.32
CA ALA A 565 83.88 4.57 37.17
C ALA A 565 85.21 5.07 37.72
N ALA A 566 85.59 4.59 38.92
CA ALA A 566 86.90 4.88 39.50
C ALA A 566 88.04 4.41 38.57
N ALA A 567 87.95 3.19 38.03
CA ALA A 567 88.94 2.66 37.08
C ALA A 567 89.04 3.46 35.77
N LYS A 568 87.92 4.06 35.32
CA LYS A 568 87.83 4.87 34.10
C LYS A 568 88.12 6.36 34.33
N GLY A 569 88.35 6.78 35.58
CA GLY A 569 88.56 8.19 35.96
C GLY A 569 87.28 9.06 35.92
N LEU A 570 86.10 8.45 35.99
CA LEU A 570 84.81 9.15 36.05
C LEU A 570 84.37 9.37 37.50
N SER A 571 83.72 10.50 37.77
CA SER A 571 83.08 10.71 39.07
C SER A 571 81.74 9.98 39.14
N PHE A 572 81.54 9.15 40.17
CA PHE A 572 80.28 8.45 40.41
C PHE A 572 79.58 9.00 41.65
N ALA A 573 78.29 9.28 41.55
CA ALA A 573 77.49 9.78 42.68
C ALA A 573 76.21 8.95 42.85
N LEU A 574 76.01 8.40 44.06
CA LEU A 574 74.77 7.73 44.45
C LEU A 574 74.04 8.59 45.49
N ALA A 575 72.81 9.01 45.18
CA ALA A 575 71.96 9.78 46.07
C ALA A 575 70.55 9.17 46.18
N LEU A 576 70.25 8.55 47.30
CA LEU A 576 68.90 8.03 47.59
C LEU A 576 68.20 9.00 48.54
N GLY A 577 67.04 9.52 48.11
CA GLY A 577 66.15 10.33 48.93
C GLY A 577 65.31 9.46 49.89
N GLU A 578 64.43 10.10 50.65
CA GLU A 578 63.55 9.39 51.59
C GLU A 578 62.52 8.54 50.85
N CYS A 579 62.74 7.23 50.84
CA CYS A 579 61.83 6.22 50.33
C CYS A 579 61.56 5.13 51.38
N PRO A 580 60.43 4.42 51.32
CA PRO A 580 60.20 3.24 52.14
C PRO A 580 61.28 2.20 51.87
N ARG A 581 61.87 1.64 52.93
CA ARG A 581 62.91 0.60 52.81
C ARG A 581 62.38 -0.67 52.12
N TRP A 582 61.18 -1.09 52.49
CA TRP A 582 60.53 -2.30 51.96
C TRP A 582 59.38 -1.94 51.02
N VAL A 583 59.47 -2.43 49.79
CA VAL A 583 58.47 -2.18 48.73
C VAL A 583 58.07 -3.49 48.05
N GLN A 584 56.86 -3.56 47.52
CA GLN A 584 56.37 -4.70 46.75
C GLN A 584 56.78 -4.54 45.29
N GLY A 585 57.40 -5.56 44.71
CA GLY A 585 57.70 -5.61 43.28
C GLY A 585 58.76 -6.65 42.94
N ASP A 586 59.38 -6.48 41.78
CA ASP A 586 60.38 -7.41 41.27
C ASP A 586 61.79 -6.79 41.37
N ALA A 587 62.52 -7.14 42.44
CA ALA A 587 63.86 -6.63 42.70
C ALA A 587 64.85 -6.95 41.57
N ALA A 588 64.69 -8.12 40.92
CA ALA A 588 65.57 -8.55 39.85
C ALA A 588 65.36 -7.70 38.60
N ARG A 589 64.12 -7.38 38.24
CA ARG A 589 63.81 -6.50 37.10
C ARG A 589 64.19 -5.06 37.35
N VAL A 590 63.99 -4.53 38.57
CA VAL A 590 64.50 -3.20 38.94
C VAL A 590 66.02 -3.15 38.80
N ARG A 591 66.73 -4.15 39.34
CA ARG A 591 68.19 -4.26 39.20
C ARG A 591 68.62 -4.32 37.74
N GLN A 592 67.92 -5.09 36.90
CA GLN A 592 68.19 -5.20 35.47
C GLN A 592 68.03 -3.86 34.75
N ILE A 593 66.93 -3.13 35.03
CA ILE A 593 66.71 -1.80 34.44
C ILE A 593 67.83 -0.85 34.86
N VAL A 594 68.12 -0.75 36.16
CA VAL A 594 69.17 0.14 36.68
C VAL A 594 70.54 -0.22 36.12
N PHE A 595 70.87 -1.50 36.05
CA PHE A 595 72.12 -2.00 35.49
C PHE A 595 72.27 -1.61 34.01
N ASN A 596 71.22 -1.78 33.20
CA ASN A 596 71.24 -1.42 31.78
C ASN A 596 71.38 0.09 31.57
N LEU A 597 70.69 0.90 32.38
CA LEU A 597 70.81 2.36 32.32
C LEU A 597 72.21 2.83 32.73
N LEU A 598 72.77 2.29 33.82
CA LEU A 598 74.14 2.60 34.27
C LEU A 598 75.20 2.13 33.27
N SER A 599 75.04 0.94 32.69
CA SER A 599 75.91 0.41 31.64
C SER A 599 75.97 1.35 30.44
N ASN A 600 74.82 1.86 29.99
CA ASN A 600 74.75 2.84 28.91
C ASN A 600 75.43 4.16 29.30
N ALA A 601 75.14 4.71 30.48
CA ALA A 601 75.77 5.93 30.97
C ALA A 601 77.32 5.82 31.03
N MET A 602 77.82 4.70 31.55
CA MET A 602 79.25 4.38 31.65
C MET A 602 79.91 4.19 30.29
N LYS A 603 79.19 3.62 29.32
CA LYS A 603 79.66 3.38 27.97
C LYS A 603 79.81 4.69 27.18
N PHE A 604 78.85 5.60 27.29
CA PHE A 604 78.79 6.82 26.48
C PHE A 604 79.43 8.05 27.12
N THR A 605 79.90 7.93 28.37
CA THR A 605 80.70 8.96 29.06
C THR A 605 82.18 8.60 29.00
N GLN A 606 82.99 9.48 28.38
CA GLN A 606 84.45 9.33 28.30
C GLN A 606 85.18 10.08 29.42
N ALA A 607 84.69 11.26 29.77
CA ALA A 607 85.18 12.09 30.87
C ALA A 607 83.97 12.82 31.49
N GLY A 608 84.01 13.10 32.78
CA GLY A 608 82.91 13.76 33.50
C GLY A 608 82.35 12.89 34.64
N SER A 609 81.03 12.88 34.77
CA SER A 609 80.32 12.19 35.86
C SER A 609 79.13 11.36 35.40
N VAL A 610 78.84 10.32 36.18
CA VAL A 610 77.63 9.51 36.12
C VAL A 610 76.97 9.54 37.50
N GLY A 611 75.68 9.83 37.55
CA GLY A 611 74.91 9.93 38.78
C GLY A 611 73.72 8.98 38.78
N LEU A 612 73.51 8.30 39.91
CA LEU A 612 72.30 7.53 40.21
C LEU A 612 71.56 8.22 41.35
N SER A 613 70.32 8.64 41.09
CA SER A 613 69.46 9.24 42.11
C SER A 613 68.11 8.55 42.19
N GLY A 614 67.65 8.25 43.39
CA GLY A 614 66.32 7.67 43.63
C GLY A 614 65.50 8.55 44.57
N TRP A 615 64.23 8.80 44.28
CA TRP A 615 63.31 9.50 45.18
C TRP A 615 61.88 8.98 45.01
N CYS A 616 61.05 9.22 46.02
CA CYS A 616 59.65 8.85 46.03
C CYS A 616 58.78 10.11 46.01
N GLU A 617 57.82 10.17 45.09
CA GLU A 617 56.86 11.28 44.96
C GLU A 617 55.44 10.71 44.94
N GLY A 618 54.70 10.92 46.03
CA GLY A 618 53.39 10.30 46.23
C GLY A 618 53.48 8.77 46.23
N GLU A 619 52.72 8.14 45.33
CA GLU A 619 52.68 6.68 45.13
C GLU A 619 53.59 6.23 43.98
N MET A 620 54.61 7.03 43.63
CA MET A 620 55.55 6.71 42.54
C MET A 620 57.00 6.70 43.03
N LEU A 621 57.76 5.70 42.59
CA LEU A 621 59.20 5.59 42.74
C LEU A 621 59.86 6.09 41.46
N HIS A 622 60.76 7.05 41.61
CA HIS A 622 61.59 7.56 40.52
C HIS A 622 63.05 7.16 40.73
N ILE A 623 63.64 6.54 39.71
CA ILE A 623 65.07 6.25 39.66
C ILE A 623 65.64 6.91 38.41
N ARG A 624 66.55 7.87 38.60
CA ARG A 624 67.21 8.61 37.53
C ARG A 624 68.68 8.25 37.42
N VAL A 625 69.11 7.90 36.21
CA VAL A 625 70.52 7.81 35.82
C VAL A 625 70.85 9.01 34.94
N ARG A 626 71.80 9.84 35.38
CA ARG A 626 72.30 11.02 34.67
C ARG A 626 73.74 10.78 34.23
N ASP A 627 74.06 11.09 32.99
CA ASP A 627 75.42 11.09 32.46
C ASP A 627 75.77 12.40 31.78
N THR A 628 77.08 12.65 31.62
CA THR A 628 77.64 13.85 30.96
C THR A 628 78.31 13.50 29.63
N GLY A 629 77.87 12.41 29.01
CA GLY A 629 78.42 11.86 27.79
C GLY A 629 77.96 12.60 26.52
N ILE A 630 77.97 11.87 25.40
CA ILE A 630 77.75 12.44 24.06
C ILE A 630 76.34 13.04 23.83
N GLY A 631 75.35 12.71 24.67
CA GLY A 631 73.95 13.07 24.48
C GLY A 631 73.28 12.44 23.25
N ILE A 632 71.97 12.63 23.11
CA ILE A 632 71.11 12.01 22.11
C ILE A 632 70.36 13.11 21.34
N PRO A 633 70.34 13.07 19.98
CA PRO A 633 69.57 14.01 19.16
C PRO A 633 68.05 13.95 19.45
N PRO A 634 67.31 15.09 19.40
CA PRO A 634 65.87 15.13 19.68
C PRO A 634 65.02 14.22 18.78
N ASP A 635 65.40 14.04 17.52
CA ASP A 635 64.73 13.18 16.55
C ASP A 635 64.92 11.68 16.83
N LYS A 636 65.79 11.32 17.78
CA LYS A 636 66.10 9.94 18.15
C LYS A 636 65.60 9.53 19.53
N LEU A 637 65.02 10.42 20.32
CA LEU A 637 64.62 10.13 21.71
C LEU A 637 63.57 9.02 21.85
N GLU A 638 62.66 8.86 20.87
CA GLU A 638 61.71 7.74 20.85
C GLU A 638 62.28 6.49 20.16
N ASP A 639 63.05 6.67 19.07
CA ASP A 639 63.66 5.57 18.29
C ASP A 639 64.56 4.67 19.14
N ILE A 640 65.27 5.22 20.14
CA ILE A 640 66.20 4.44 20.99
C ILE A 640 65.51 3.39 21.86
N PHE A 641 64.18 3.46 22.02
CA PHE A 641 63.40 2.46 22.75
C PHE A 641 62.81 1.37 21.85
N GLU A 642 62.96 1.48 20.52
CA GLU A 642 62.56 0.42 19.61
C GLU A 642 63.60 -0.71 19.56
N SER A 643 63.14 -1.95 19.47
CA SER A 643 64.03 -3.11 19.41
C SER A 643 64.92 -3.06 18.15
N PHE A 644 66.22 -3.29 18.33
CA PHE A 644 67.23 -3.30 17.25
C PHE A 644 67.48 -1.95 16.57
N ARG A 645 66.90 -0.83 17.06
CA ARG A 645 67.24 0.51 16.57
C ARG A 645 68.43 1.10 17.33
N GLN A 646 69.33 1.76 16.60
CA GLN A 646 70.47 2.50 17.14
C GLN A 646 70.50 3.91 16.55
N ALA A 647 70.87 4.91 17.36
CA ALA A 647 70.75 6.32 16.99
C ALA A 647 71.64 6.75 15.81
N ASP A 648 72.74 6.05 15.50
CA ASP A 648 73.63 6.37 14.37
C ASP A 648 74.48 5.17 13.89
N ALA A 649 74.66 4.99 12.58
CA ALA A 649 75.42 3.88 11.99
C ALA A 649 76.95 4.11 11.99
N SER A 650 77.40 5.33 12.34
CA SER A 650 78.81 5.73 12.36
C SER A 650 79.49 5.45 13.72
N THR A 651 78.73 5.41 14.82
CA THR A 651 79.19 5.08 16.18
C THR A 651 79.33 3.57 16.44
N THR A 652 78.79 2.73 15.56
CA THR A 652 78.79 1.26 15.66
C THR A 652 80.18 0.63 15.62
N ARG A 653 81.18 1.31 15.04
CA ARG A 653 82.58 0.83 15.03
C ARG A 653 83.38 1.12 16.31
N ARG A 654 82.91 2.03 17.18
CA ARG A 654 83.66 2.47 18.36
C ARG A 654 83.08 1.96 19.69
N PHE A 655 81.79 1.64 19.77
CA PHE A 655 81.10 1.28 21.02
C PHE A 655 80.01 0.20 20.83
N GLY A 656 80.31 -0.98 20.26
CA GLY A 656 79.33 -2.02 19.91
C GLY A 656 78.24 -2.35 20.98
N GLY A 657 77.04 -2.74 20.52
CA GLY A 657 75.89 -3.17 21.35
C GLY A 657 74.73 -3.69 20.48
N THR A 658 73.73 -4.35 21.06
CA THR A 658 72.60 -4.99 20.33
C THR A 658 71.40 -4.08 20.09
N GLY A 659 71.34 -2.91 20.73
CA GLY A 659 70.16 -2.03 20.65
C GLY A 659 68.91 -2.58 21.34
N LEU A 660 69.06 -3.59 22.22
CA LEU A 660 67.93 -4.19 22.95
C LEU A 660 67.75 -3.63 24.37
N GLY A 661 68.83 -3.17 25.01
CA GLY A 661 68.81 -2.82 26.43
C GLY A 661 67.77 -1.77 26.82
N LEU A 662 67.62 -0.69 26.04
CA LEU A 662 66.63 0.37 26.32
C LEU A 662 65.19 -0.09 26.02
N ALA A 663 64.98 -0.86 24.95
CA ALA A 663 63.68 -1.46 24.65
C ALA A 663 63.22 -2.39 25.78
N ILE A 664 64.14 -3.21 26.32
CA ILE A 664 63.90 -4.08 27.48
C ILE A 664 63.58 -3.24 28.72
N CYS A 665 64.35 -2.18 29.00
CA CYS A 665 64.09 -1.30 30.14
C CYS A 665 62.66 -0.72 30.10
N ARG A 666 62.24 -0.19 28.96
CA ARG A 666 60.90 0.42 28.80
C ARG A 666 59.79 -0.61 28.88
N ASN A 667 59.96 -1.78 28.28
CA ASN A 667 58.98 -2.86 28.33
C ASN A 667 58.84 -3.46 29.74
N LEU A 668 59.96 -3.68 30.46
CA LEU A 668 59.92 -4.13 31.85
C LEU A 668 59.24 -3.09 32.74
N ALA A 669 59.56 -1.81 32.59
CA ALA A 669 58.91 -0.74 33.34
C ALA A 669 57.40 -0.72 33.09
N ARG A 670 56.95 -0.84 31.84
CA ARG A 670 55.52 -0.91 31.47
C ARG A 670 54.83 -2.16 32.01
N ALA A 671 55.49 -3.32 31.98
CA ALA A 671 54.97 -4.54 32.58
C ALA A 671 54.82 -4.42 34.11
N MET A 672 55.64 -3.59 34.75
CA MET A 672 55.55 -3.23 36.16
C MET A 672 54.59 -2.04 36.45
N GLY A 673 53.86 -1.53 35.44
CA GLY A 673 52.90 -0.43 35.60
C GLY A 673 53.51 0.98 35.56
N GLY A 674 54.75 1.10 35.07
CA GLY A 674 55.50 2.36 34.96
C GLY A 674 55.98 2.69 33.54
N ASP A 675 56.98 3.56 33.40
CA ASP A 675 57.66 3.85 32.12
C ASP A 675 59.11 4.33 32.34
N VAL A 676 59.92 4.32 31.27
CA VAL A 676 61.24 4.94 31.24
C VAL A 676 61.22 6.11 30.26
N ALA A 677 61.56 7.31 30.75
CA ALA A 677 61.67 8.53 29.95
C ALA A 677 63.13 8.96 29.82
N VAL A 678 63.44 9.73 28.77
CA VAL A 678 64.77 10.30 28.53
C VAL A 678 64.67 11.80 28.26
N ALA A 679 65.58 12.58 28.84
CA ALA A 679 65.85 13.96 28.45
C ALA A 679 67.34 14.08 28.12
N SER A 680 67.68 14.57 26.94
CA SER A 680 69.09 14.63 26.52
C SER A 680 69.34 15.79 25.56
N ARG A 681 70.58 16.29 25.60
CA ARG A 681 71.09 17.30 24.67
C ARG A 681 72.47 16.88 24.17
N VAL A 682 72.66 16.94 22.86
CA VAL A 682 73.93 16.54 22.22
C VAL A 682 75.11 17.31 22.81
N GLY A 683 76.12 16.59 23.28
CA GLY A 683 77.32 17.11 23.93
C GLY A 683 77.19 17.46 25.42
N GLU A 684 75.98 17.40 25.99
CA GLU A 684 75.71 17.74 27.39
C GLU A 684 75.31 16.52 28.26
N GLY A 685 75.09 15.36 27.63
CA GLY A 685 74.72 14.11 28.31
C GLY A 685 73.24 13.75 28.25
N ALA A 686 72.83 12.76 29.02
CA ALA A 686 71.46 12.24 29.06
C ALA A 686 70.97 11.93 30.48
N ASP A 687 69.67 12.15 30.68
CA ASP A 687 68.92 11.83 31.90
C ASP A 687 67.86 10.78 31.58
N PHE A 688 68.09 9.54 32.03
CA PHE A 688 67.10 8.47 31.96
C PHE A 688 66.37 8.36 33.29
N THR A 689 65.04 8.47 33.27
CA THR A 689 64.19 8.41 34.47
C THR A 689 63.22 7.23 34.37
N LEU A 690 63.44 6.21 35.20
CA LEU A 690 62.48 5.14 35.47
C LEU A 690 61.44 5.64 36.47
N THR A 691 60.17 5.44 36.15
CA THR A 691 59.04 5.74 37.02
C THR A 691 58.23 4.47 37.24
N LEU A 692 58.05 4.03 38.49
CA LEU A 692 57.30 2.83 38.87
C LEU A 692 56.25 3.14 39.95
N PRO A 693 55.11 2.44 39.99
CA PRO A 693 54.20 2.49 41.14
C PRO A 693 54.91 2.03 42.42
N LEU A 694 54.83 2.83 43.48
CA LEU A 694 55.39 2.54 44.79
C LEU A 694 54.33 1.87 45.66
N VAL A 695 54.50 0.58 45.93
CA VAL A 695 53.66 -0.16 46.88
C VAL A 695 54.50 -0.49 48.11
N ARG A 696 54.09 -0.02 49.28
CA ARG A 696 54.81 -0.28 50.54
C ARG A 696 54.60 -1.74 50.98
N ALA A 697 55.66 -2.39 51.45
CA ALA A 697 55.60 -3.74 52.02
C ALA A 697 56.08 -3.74 53.48
N ALA A 698 55.61 -4.71 54.27
CA ALA A 698 56.16 -4.99 55.59
C ALA A 698 57.50 -5.73 55.48
N ALA A 699 58.40 -5.54 56.44
CA ALA A 699 59.62 -6.33 56.52
C ALA A 699 59.28 -7.83 56.71
N PRO A 700 59.99 -8.76 56.07
CA PRO A 700 59.76 -10.20 56.29
C PRO A 700 60.04 -10.58 57.75
N ASP A 701 59.18 -11.38 58.38
CA ASP A 701 59.41 -11.92 59.72
C ASP A 701 60.69 -12.78 59.73
N ALA A 702 61.65 -12.42 60.58
CA ALA A 702 62.88 -13.20 60.76
C ALA A 702 62.56 -14.51 61.50
N VAL A 703 62.81 -15.65 60.84
CA VAL A 703 62.74 -16.97 61.47
C VAL A 703 64.00 -17.18 62.33
N GLU A 704 63.83 -17.33 63.64
CA GLU A 704 64.90 -17.76 64.56
C GLU A 704 65.26 -19.24 64.33
N ILE A 705 66.55 -19.56 64.23
CA ILE A 705 67.10 -20.90 64.01
C ILE A 705 67.65 -21.47 65.34
N PRO A 706 67.25 -22.67 65.78
CA PRO A 706 67.90 -23.38 66.89
C PRO A 706 69.23 -24.05 66.49
N ASP A 707 70.16 -24.08 67.44
CA ASP A 707 71.58 -24.43 67.32
C ASP A 707 71.89 -25.96 67.22
N GLU A 708 73.09 -26.27 66.72
CA GLU A 708 73.85 -27.56 66.79
C GLU A 708 73.41 -28.81 65.97
N ARG A 709 72.89 -28.66 64.75
CA ARG A 709 72.55 -29.82 63.87
C ARG A 709 73.17 -29.72 62.48
N VAL A 710 73.86 -30.77 62.01
CA VAL A 710 74.60 -30.79 60.73
C VAL A 710 73.81 -31.49 59.62
N LEU A 711 73.66 -30.84 58.45
CA LEU A 711 73.17 -31.48 57.22
C LEU A 711 74.32 -32.24 56.55
N LEU A 712 74.17 -33.55 56.34
CA LEU A 712 75.16 -34.37 55.64
C LEU A 712 74.79 -34.52 54.17
N VAL A 713 75.65 -34.05 53.27
CA VAL A 713 75.44 -34.17 51.82
C VAL A 713 76.38 -35.22 51.22
N VAL A 714 75.81 -36.23 50.57
CA VAL A 714 76.57 -37.28 49.87
C VAL A 714 76.78 -36.83 48.43
N ASP A 715 77.93 -36.21 48.18
CA ASP A 715 78.28 -35.66 46.87
C ASP A 715 79.79 -35.81 46.63
N ARG A 716 80.25 -36.29 45.48
CA ARG A 716 81.70 -36.42 45.18
C ARG A 716 82.28 -35.23 44.44
N ASN A 717 81.45 -34.35 43.88
CA ASN A 717 81.86 -33.26 43.01
C ASN A 717 82.20 -32.00 43.83
N PRO A 718 83.45 -31.51 43.83
CA PRO A 718 83.87 -30.36 44.63
C PRO A 718 83.12 -29.07 44.28
N ILE A 719 82.65 -28.92 43.05
CA ILE A 719 81.88 -27.75 42.60
C ILE A 719 80.46 -27.80 43.17
N GLN A 720 79.79 -28.96 43.09
CA GLN A 720 78.45 -29.13 43.67
C GLN A 720 78.50 -29.01 45.20
N ARG A 721 79.57 -29.49 45.85
CA ARG A 721 79.79 -29.25 47.29
C ARG A 721 79.87 -27.76 47.63
N ALA A 722 80.53 -26.94 46.82
CA ALA A 722 80.57 -25.48 47.05
C ALA A 722 79.18 -24.85 46.87
N MET A 723 78.43 -25.30 45.86
CA MET A 723 77.03 -24.89 45.65
C MET A 723 76.15 -25.27 46.84
N TRP A 724 76.21 -26.52 47.33
CA TRP A 724 75.44 -26.97 48.49
C TRP A 724 75.79 -26.20 49.76
N ARG A 725 77.09 -25.90 49.99
CA ARG A 725 77.50 -25.03 51.10
C ARG A 725 76.85 -23.66 50.99
N SER A 726 76.89 -23.05 49.80
CA SER A 726 76.29 -21.74 49.58
C SER A 726 74.77 -21.75 49.75
N LEU A 727 74.10 -22.80 49.27
CA LEU A 727 72.64 -22.91 49.29
C LEU A 727 72.10 -23.11 50.71
N PHE A 728 72.80 -23.89 51.53
CA PHE A 728 72.38 -24.20 52.90
C PHE A 728 73.07 -23.35 53.98
N ALA A 729 73.93 -22.39 53.60
CA ALA A 729 74.66 -21.54 54.54
C ALA A 729 73.73 -20.82 55.54
N ALA A 730 72.52 -20.45 55.11
CA ALA A 730 71.52 -19.80 55.95
C ALA A 730 70.71 -20.77 56.84
N HIS A 731 70.89 -22.09 56.71
CA HIS A 731 70.05 -23.12 57.35
C HIS A 731 70.81 -24.06 58.31
N GLY A 732 72.13 -23.86 58.48
CA GLY A 732 72.95 -24.62 59.44
C GLY A 732 74.28 -25.12 58.84
N ALA A 733 75.04 -25.86 59.64
CA ALA A 733 76.32 -26.41 59.22
C ALA A 733 76.15 -27.57 58.23
N VAL A 734 76.98 -27.60 57.17
CA VAL A 734 76.94 -28.63 56.12
C VAL A 734 78.22 -29.47 56.14
N ALA A 735 78.08 -30.79 56.30
CA ALA A 735 79.15 -31.76 56.14
C ALA A 735 78.99 -32.55 54.85
N PHE A 736 80.09 -33.12 54.35
CA PHE A 736 80.08 -33.88 53.09
C PHE A 736 80.64 -35.27 53.28
N ALA A 737 80.00 -36.25 52.65
CA ALA A 737 80.48 -37.62 52.52
C ALA A 737 80.86 -37.91 51.05
N ALA A 738 81.97 -38.61 50.84
CA ALA A 738 82.44 -39.01 49.52
C ALA A 738 81.96 -40.40 49.08
N SER A 739 81.36 -41.20 49.97
CA SER A 739 80.82 -42.53 49.65
C SER A 739 79.70 -42.93 50.63
N ALA A 740 78.98 -44.01 50.30
CA ALA A 740 77.98 -44.59 51.20
C ALA A 740 78.60 -45.04 52.54
N GLU A 741 79.81 -45.59 52.53
CA GLU A 741 80.54 -46.00 53.75
C GLU A 741 80.99 -44.80 54.60
N ASP A 742 81.45 -43.72 53.96
CA ASP A 742 81.80 -42.45 54.63
C ASP A 742 80.54 -41.79 55.22
N ALA A 743 79.41 -41.86 54.51
CA ALA A 743 78.13 -41.40 55.02
C ALA A 743 77.68 -42.21 56.25
N ALA A 744 77.76 -43.54 56.20
CA ALA A 744 77.44 -44.42 57.32
C ALA A 744 78.33 -44.16 58.54
N THR A 745 79.63 -43.96 58.33
CA THR A 745 80.59 -43.66 59.41
C THR A 745 80.26 -42.33 60.10
N ARG A 746 79.93 -41.29 59.32
CA ARG A 746 79.57 -39.96 59.85
C ARG A 746 78.21 -39.96 60.55
N MET A 747 77.26 -40.77 60.10
CA MET A 747 76.00 -40.96 60.80
C MET A 747 76.20 -41.68 62.15
N ALA A 748 77.09 -42.68 62.20
CA ALA A 748 77.41 -43.40 63.44
C ALA A 748 78.17 -42.56 64.48
N GLN A 749 78.88 -41.51 64.06
CA GLN A 749 79.56 -40.56 64.95
C GLN A 749 78.60 -39.60 65.70
N GLY A 750 77.30 -39.61 65.36
CA GLY A 750 76.29 -38.70 65.90
C GLY A 750 76.39 -37.28 65.32
N HIS A 751 75.39 -36.43 65.62
CA HIS A 751 75.28 -35.00 65.21
C HIS A 751 74.81 -34.71 63.77
N VAL A 752 74.38 -35.73 63.01
CA VAL A 752 73.72 -35.54 61.70
C VAL A 752 72.21 -35.39 61.89
N ALA A 753 71.64 -34.34 61.31
CA ALA A 753 70.22 -34.00 61.46
C ALA A 753 69.36 -34.35 60.25
N ALA A 754 69.95 -34.36 59.06
CA ALA A 754 69.34 -34.82 57.82
C ALA A 754 70.45 -35.23 56.85
N VAL A 755 70.12 -36.09 55.90
CA VAL A 755 71.04 -36.53 54.84
C VAL A 755 70.45 -36.19 53.49
N LEU A 756 71.22 -35.51 52.64
CA LEU A 756 70.88 -35.28 51.23
C LEU A 756 71.78 -36.15 50.35
N VAL A 757 71.17 -36.99 49.51
CA VAL A 757 71.87 -37.86 48.57
C VAL A 757 71.59 -37.38 47.16
N ASP A 758 72.64 -37.04 46.41
CA ASP A 758 72.54 -36.84 44.98
C ASP A 758 72.81 -38.16 44.24
N GLU A 759 71.87 -38.59 43.39
CA GLU A 759 72.01 -39.77 42.52
C GLU A 759 73.35 -39.81 41.78
N ALA A 760 73.82 -38.67 41.27
CA ALA A 760 75.05 -38.62 40.47
C ALA A 760 76.31 -38.93 41.28
N SER A 761 76.19 -39.00 42.61
CA SER A 761 77.30 -39.23 43.54
C SER A 761 77.30 -40.62 44.18
N VAL A 762 76.25 -41.42 43.96
CA VAL A 762 76.19 -42.85 44.33
C VAL A 762 76.50 -43.72 43.11
N ARG A 763 77.04 -44.93 43.32
CA ARG A 763 77.49 -45.80 42.20
C ARG A 763 76.34 -46.58 41.57
N ASP A 764 75.40 -47.01 42.41
CA ASP A 764 74.26 -47.85 42.07
C ASP A 764 73.16 -47.67 43.11
N GLU A 765 71.99 -48.24 42.85
CA GLU A 765 70.85 -48.22 43.78
C GLU A 765 71.16 -48.95 45.10
N GLY A 766 72.06 -49.94 45.09
CA GLY A 766 72.52 -50.62 46.30
C GLY A 766 73.26 -49.71 47.26
N ALA A 767 73.99 -48.70 46.76
CA ALA A 767 74.61 -47.67 47.60
C ALA A 767 73.58 -46.74 48.25
N VAL A 768 72.45 -46.48 47.59
CA VAL A 768 71.32 -45.72 48.18
C VAL A 768 70.66 -46.53 49.29
N GLU A 769 70.44 -47.82 49.08
CA GLU A 769 69.91 -48.74 50.08
C GLU A 769 70.85 -48.90 51.29
N ALA A 770 72.17 -48.91 51.07
CA ALA A 770 73.15 -48.95 52.15
C ALA A 770 73.12 -47.67 53.02
N ILE A 771 72.95 -46.50 52.42
CA ILE A 771 72.77 -45.23 53.15
C ILE A 771 71.45 -45.24 53.92
N ALA A 772 70.37 -45.70 53.30
CA ALA A 772 69.06 -45.84 53.95
C ALA A 772 69.10 -46.82 55.14
N ALA A 773 69.82 -47.94 54.99
CA ALA A 773 70.01 -48.93 56.05
C ALA A 773 70.84 -48.37 57.22
N ALA A 774 71.90 -47.60 56.93
CA ALA A 774 72.72 -46.95 57.96
C ALA A 774 71.99 -45.82 58.69
N ALA A 775 70.97 -45.22 58.06
CA ALA A 775 70.11 -44.19 58.66
C ALA A 775 68.87 -44.75 59.38
N ARG A 776 68.67 -46.09 59.45
CA ARG A 776 67.49 -46.68 60.11
C ARG A 776 67.45 -46.32 61.59
N GLY A 777 66.40 -45.63 62.00
CA GLY A 777 66.24 -45.10 63.37
C GLY A 777 67.07 -43.85 63.66
N GLY A 778 67.71 -43.27 62.63
CA GLY A 778 68.56 -42.07 62.70
C GLY A 778 67.99 -40.89 61.89
N PRO A 779 68.83 -40.05 61.25
CA PRO A 779 68.38 -38.84 60.57
C PRO A 779 67.56 -39.13 59.30
N PRO A 780 66.58 -38.27 58.93
CA PRO A 780 65.85 -38.39 57.68
C PRO A 780 66.77 -38.27 56.46
N VAL A 781 66.50 -39.09 55.44
CA VAL A 781 67.27 -39.13 54.19
C VAL A 781 66.42 -38.62 53.02
N ALA A 782 66.89 -37.60 52.33
CA ALA A 782 66.32 -37.08 51.09
C ALA A 782 67.17 -37.48 49.89
N LEU A 783 66.52 -38.02 48.85
CA LEU A 783 67.16 -38.48 47.61
C LEU A 783 66.78 -37.58 46.44
N LEU A 784 67.76 -37.04 45.73
CA LEU A 784 67.57 -36.29 44.49
C LEU A 784 67.73 -37.23 43.28
N TRP A 785 66.66 -37.43 42.51
CA TRP A 785 66.64 -38.41 41.40
C TRP A 785 66.07 -37.82 40.08
N PRO A 786 66.64 -38.15 38.90
CA PRO A 786 66.04 -37.77 37.62
C PRO A 786 64.80 -38.61 37.29
N ALA A 787 63.63 -37.97 37.14
CA ALA A 787 62.37 -38.61 36.74
C ALA A 787 62.03 -39.93 37.49
N PRO A 788 61.84 -39.89 38.82
CA PRO A 788 61.54 -41.08 39.60
C PRO A 788 60.14 -41.64 39.27
N ASP A 789 60.04 -42.93 38.98
CA ASP A 789 58.77 -43.61 38.74
C ASP A 789 58.08 -44.04 40.06
N PRO A 790 56.75 -44.16 40.08
CA PRO A 790 56.00 -44.43 41.31
C PRO A 790 56.41 -45.73 42.03
N GLU A 791 56.79 -46.77 41.29
CA GLU A 791 57.23 -48.05 41.86
C GLU A 791 58.58 -47.92 42.56
N ARG A 792 59.56 -47.24 41.96
CA ARG A 792 60.87 -46.98 42.61
C ARG A 792 60.76 -46.05 43.81
N ILE A 793 59.91 -45.03 43.75
CA ILE A 793 59.65 -44.16 44.91
C ILE A 793 59.12 -45.00 46.09
N ALA A 794 58.22 -45.95 45.82
CA ALA A 794 57.70 -46.85 46.84
C ALA A 794 58.81 -47.78 47.39
N ALA A 795 59.68 -48.32 46.52
CA ALA A 795 60.80 -49.17 46.92
C ALA A 795 61.83 -48.43 47.81
N TRP A 796 62.25 -47.21 47.44
CA TRP A 796 63.20 -46.43 48.24
C TRP A 796 62.61 -45.97 49.58
N LYS A 797 61.31 -45.63 49.60
CA LYS A 797 60.61 -45.36 50.87
C LYS A 797 60.56 -46.60 51.77
N ALA A 798 60.33 -47.78 51.22
CA ALA A 798 60.38 -49.04 51.97
C ALA A 798 61.80 -49.37 52.49
N ALA A 799 62.85 -48.97 51.77
CA ALA A 799 64.24 -49.15 52.18
C ALA A 799 64.69 -48.21 53.32
N GLY A 800 63.99 -47.09 53.53
CA GLY A 800 64.25 -46.12 54.60
C GLY A 800 64.47 -44.67 54.15
N ILE A 801 64.32 -44.36 52.86
CA ILE A 801 64.42 -42.98 52.35
C ILE A 801 63.16 -42.19 52.73
N THR A 802 63.35 -41.04 53.37
CA THR A 802 62.25 -40.22 53.91
C THR A 802 61.59 -39.37 52.82
N GLN A 803 62.37 -38.87 51.86
CA GLN A 803 61.86 -38.02 50.79
C GLN A 803 62.58 -38.28 49.47
N VAL A 804 61.84 -38.27 48.36
CA VAL A 804 62.39 -38.35 47.00
C VAL A 804 62.02 -37.06 46.26
N ILE A 805 63.02 -36.39 45.70
CA ILE A 805 62.91 -35.08 45.03
C ILE A 805 63.30 -35.26 43.56
N ALA A 806 62.38 -34.97 42.64
CA ALA A 806 62.59 -35.11 41.20
C ALA A 806 63.45 -33.96 40.65
N LYS A 807 64.44 -34.27 39.80
CA LYS A 807 65.21 -33.27 39.04
C LYS A 807 64.55 -33.00 37.67
N PRO A 808 64.64 -31.77 37.12
CA PRO A 808 65.32 -30.60 37.67
C PRO A 808 64.53 -29.90 38.78
N VAL A 809 65.21 -29.46 39.84
CA VAL A 809 64.61 -28.76 40.99
C VAL A 809 65.40 -27.50 41.31
N ALA A 810 64.70 -26.39 41.56
CA ALA A 810 65.34 -25.13 41.96
C ALA A 810 65.90 -25.21 43.38
N GLY A 811 67.02 -24.54 43.66
CA GLY A 811 67.67 -24.57 44.96
C GLY A 811 66.75 -24.22 46.14
N ALA A 812 65.87 -23.22 45.97
CA ALA A 812 64.88 -22.85 46.98
C ALA A 812 63.87 -23.98 47.29
N ALA A 813 63.50 -24.78 46.29
CA ALA A 813 62.60 -25.92 46.48
C ALA A 813 63.29 -27.09 47.19
N VAL A 814 64.59 -27.29 46.99
CA VAL A 814 65.39 -28.27 47.77
C VAL A 814 65.50 -27.85 49.23
N VAL A 815 65.71 -26.56 49.49
CA VAL A 815 65.71 -25.98 50.85
C VAL A 815 64.35 -26.16 51.52
N ALA A 816 63.27 -25.83 50.83
CA ALA A 816 61.91 -26.01 51.35
C ALA A 816 61.58 -27.48 51.63
N ALA A 817 62.08 -28.41 50.81
CA ALA A 817 61.89 -29.85 51.03
C ALA A 817 62.61 -30.35 52.29
N LEU A 818 63.84 -29.88 52.55
CA LEU A 818 64.66 -30.33 53.68
C LEU A 818 64.32 -29.66 55.02
N PHE A 819 63.94 -28.38 55.00
CA PHE A 819 63.77 -27.56 56.21
C PHE A 819 62.34 -27.05 56.41
N GLY A 820 61.43 -27.29 55.47
CA GLY A 820 60.03 -26.89 55.58
C GLY A 820 59.27 -27.73 56.63
N PRO A 821 58.18 -27.19 57.21
CA PRO A 821 57.36 -27.94 58.16
C PRO A 821 56.81 -29.20 57.50
N SER A 822 57.13 -30.37 58.06
CA SER A 822 56.74 -31.69 57.57
C SER A 822 55.23 -31.81 57.36
N ARG A 823 54.74 -31.48 56.17
CA ARG A 823 53.37 -31.78 55.75
C ARG A 823 53.33 -33.26 55.39
N HIS A 824 52.93 -34.09 56.35
CA HIS A 824 52.47 -35.45 56.07
C HIS A 824 51.26 -35.35 55.12
N GLY A 825 51.48 -35.59 53.84
CA GLY A 825 50.43 -35.55 52.82
C GLY A 825 51.00 -35.30 51.43
N GLU A 826 51.13 -36.39 50.67
CA GLU A 826 51.36 -36.50 49.22
C GLU A 826 51.37 -35.21 48.40
N GLN A 827 52.56 -34.70 48.07
CA GLN A 827 52.78 -34.01 46.80
C GLN A 827 54.18 -34.32 46.27
N VAL A 828 54.23 -35.05 45.15
CA VAL A 828 55.40 -35.04 44.28
C VAL A 828 55.49 -33.61 43.74
N LEU A 829 56.52 -32.86 44.15
CA LEU A 829 56.80 -31.51 43.64
C LEU A 829 57.30 -31.63 42.20
N VAL A 830 56.37 -31.76 41.25
CA VAL A 830 56.64 -31.59 39.82
C VAL A 830 56.37 -30.12 39.49
N SER A 831 57.38 -29.38 39.07
CA SER A 831 57.16 -28.04 38.54
C SER A 831 56.35 -28.15 37.25
N GLN A 832 55.10 -27.69 37.26
CA GLN A 832 54.33 -27.50 36.03
C GLN A 832 54.89 -26.29 35.27
N ALA A 833 55.89 -26.55 34.46
CA ALA A 833 56.25 -25.80 33.26
C ALA A 833 57.01 -26.77 32.36
N ALA A 834 56.61 -26.81 31.08
CA ALA A 834 57.24 -27.62 30.04
C ALA A 834 58.75 -27.40 29.95
#